data_AF-A0A8C4W7R7-F1
#
_entry.id   AF-A0A8C4W7R7-F1
#
_cell.length_a   1.000
_cell.length_b   1.000
_cell.length_c   1.000
_cell.angle_alpha   90.00
_cell.angle_beta   90.00
_cell.angle_gamma   90.00
#
_symmetry.space_group_name_H-M   'P 1'
#
loop_
_entity.id
_entity.type
_entity.pdbx_description
1 polymer ?
#
loop_
_entity_poly.entity_id
_entity_poly.type
_entity_poly.pdbx_seq_one_letter_code
_entity_poly.pdbx_strand_id
1 'polypeptide(L)'
;MASERLGMAALTWMALCLAAAFAVDRSNFKTCEQSSFCKRQRSVKPGSSPYRALLESLQLSQDSMKLQLVNEVNKVPLLLELYGLQGNMTRIKINELSPLRPRYEVPDVLVRDPPTTWLAVMGRDENSVELSLGDSGHKLILTGKPFRMDLLQGRELVLSINPRGLLHFEHLRHRKDSEEPKESALEGGAAGEETEPAVPGEQESSEKSTKSEEVSDEPDRAEEELGSWEETFKTHTDSKPNGPTSVGLDFSLPGFEHVYGIPEHADNLRLRTTEGGDPYRLYNLDVFQYELYNPMALYGSVPLLLAHNTQRTLGIFWLNAAETWVDISSNTAGKTLFGKMLDYMQGGGETPQTDVRWMSESGIIDVFLLLGPAPTDVFRQYTALTGTQALPPLFAVAYHQSRWNYNDEEDVAAVDDGFDTNDIPYDVIWLDIEHTDGKRYFTWDPNKFPQPRNMLGRLAAKRRKMVSIVDPHIKVDSGYRVHNEIRSRGFYVKTKDGSDYEGWCWPGSSGYPDFTNPEMRAWWASMFSYDQYEASMENLYIWNDMNEPSVFNGPEVTMYKDALHQGGWEHRDLHNLYGFYVQMATAQGLEQRSGGLERPFVLSRAFFAGSQRYGAVWTGDNAAEWDHMKISIPMCLSLALTGISFCGADVGGFFKSPDAELLVRWYQVGAYQPFYRTHAHLDTVRREPWLFGEENKALIRAAIRQRYALLPYWYTTFYHSYRSGQPVMRPLWVEYPDDVTTFSIDDQFLIGNALLVHPVTEQGAHGVQVYLPGKGQVWYDVHSHQKHHAPQTLYVPVILSSIPVYQRGGSIVPRKERVRRSSDCMYRDPYTLYVALSPQGTAEGELFIDDGHTYNFESKAQYLHRHFSFASNTLTARSADSKGIFESPAWIERVVILGAGKPAAVFLRQPGMAETRLDFQHEPETSVLTLRKPGVNIGADWSISLR
;
A
#
# COMPACT_ATOMS: atom_id res chain seq x y z
N MET A 1 -56.00 30.12 10.69
CA MET A 1 -55.53 29.27 9.57
C MET A 1 -54.27 29.79 8.85
N ALA A 2 -53.72 30.96 9.18
CA ALA A 2 -52.44 31.43 8.60
C ALA A 2 -51.21 31.26 9.51
N SER A 3 -51.37 31.06 10.83
CA SER A 3 -50.23 30.88 11.75
C SER A 3 -49.81 29.41 11.95
N GLU A 4 -50.69 28.44 11.69
CA GLU A 4 -50.34 27.00 11.79
C GLU A 4 -49.56 26.49 10.57
N ARG A 5 -49.67 27.15 9.41
CA ARG A 5 -48.92 26.75 8.20
C ARG A 5 -47.47 27.24 8.19
N LEU A 6 -47.13 28.29 8.95
CA LEU A 6 -45.73 28.75 9.09
C LEU A 6 -44.93 27.88 10.08
N GLY A 7 -45.57 27.35 11.12
CA GLY A 7 -44.91 26.48 12.11
C GLY A 7 -44.49 25.13 11.52
N MET A 8 -45.33 24.53 10.68
CA MET A 8 -45.00 23.26 10.02
C MET A 8 -43.91 23.40 8.94
N ALA A 9 -43.85 24.52 8.22
CA ALA A 9 -42.81 24.80 7.22
C ALA A 9 -41.44 25.10 7.85
N ALA A 10 -41.41 25.78 9.01
CA ALA A 10 -40.17 26.04 9.74
C ALA A 10 -39.60 24.78 10.43
N LEU A 11 -40.47 23.87 10.89
CA LEU A 11 -40.07 22.56 11.44
C LEU A 11 -39.62 21.58 10.35
N THR A 12 -40.19 21.63 9.14
CA THR A 12 -39.66 20.86 8.00
C THR A 12 -38.35 21.44 7.47
N TRP A 13 -38.16 22.77 7.46
CA TRP A 13 -36.87 23.38 7.13
C TRP A 13 -35.80 23.14 8.20
N MET A 14 -36.14 23.14 9.50
CA MET A 14 -35.19 22.72 10.54
C MET A 14 -34.90 21.22 10.48
N ALA A 15 -35.86 20.36 10.14
CA ALA A 15 -35.62 18.93 9.96
C ALA A 15 -34.85 18.61 8.66
N LEU A 16 -34.98 19.43 7.61
CA LEU A 16 -34.17 19.36 6.38
C LEU A 16 -32.76 19.97 6.56
N CYS A 17 -32.58 20.92 7.48
CA CYS A 17 -31.26 21.43 7.87
C CYS A 17 -30.61 20.64 9.03
N LEU A 18 -31.29 19.64 9.60
CA LEU A 18 -30.78 18.73 10.64
C LEU A 18 -30.66 17.28 10.14
N ALA A 19 -30.75 17.04 8.83
CA ALA A 19 -30.45 15.76 8.22
C ALA A 19 -29.05 15.76 7.61
N ALA A 20 -28.16 14.97 8.21
CA ALA A 20 -26.85 14.51 7.74
C ALA A 20 -25.73 15.56 7.65
N ALA A 21 -25.00 15.74 8.75
CA ALA A 21 -23.61 16.16 8.67
C ALA A 21 -22.77 15.08 7.97
N PHE A 22 -22.20 15.43 6.81
CA PHE A 22 -20.85 15.07 6.33
C PHE A 22 -20.44 13.60 6.43
N ALA A 23 -20.95 12.79 5.49
CA ALA A 23 -20.50 11.43 5.18
C ALA A 23 -20.17 11.35 3.67
N VAL A 24 -19.35 10.39 3.25
CA VAL A 24 -18.99 10.20 1.83
C VAL A 24 -20.25 10.13 0.96
N ASP A 25 -20.30 10.91 -0.13
CA ASP A 25 -21.36 10.75 -1.12
C ASP A 25 -21.04 9.54 -2.01
N ARG A 26 -21.49 8.35 -1.56
CA ARG A 26 -21.33 7.08 -2.27
C ARG A 26 -21.86 7.13 -3.70
N SER A 27 -22.80 8.04 -4.03
CA SER A 27 -23.31 8.15 -5.40
C SER A 27 -22.25 8.62 -6.39
N ASN A 28 -21.18 9.27 -5.93
CA ASN A 28 -20.04 9.72 -6.76
C ASN A 28 -19.13 8.58 -7.20
N PHE A 29 -19.25 7.39 -6.60
CA PHE A 29 -18.35 6.27 -6.84
C PHE A 29 -19.15 5.05 -7.28
N LYS A 30 -18.68 4.36 -8.32
CA LYS A 30 -19.38 3.21 -8.87
C LYS A 30 -19.38 2.05 -7.87
N THR A 31 -20.54 1.43 -7.70
CA THR A 31 -20.64 0.04 -7.23
C THR A 31 -20.26 -0.92 -8.36
N CYS A 32 -20.07 -2.21 -8.05
CA CYS A 32 -19.78 -3.19 -9.09
C CYS A 32 -20.89 -3.27 -10.16
N GLU A 33 -22.16 -3.09 -9.75
CA GLU A 33 -23.30 -3.11 -10.67
C GLU A 33 -23.30 -1.90 -11.64
N GLN A 34 -22.70 -0.77 -11.22
CA GLN A 34 -22.57 0.43 -12.05
C GLN A 34 -21.32 0.42 -12.94
N SER A 35 -20.36 -0.46 -12.66
CA SER A 35 -19.18 -0.68 -13.51
C SER A 35 -19.47 -1.82 -14.48
N SER A 36 -19.66 -1.50 -15.77
CA SER A 36 -20.22 -2.48 -16.71
C SER A 36 -19.39 -3.77 -16.80
N PHE A 37 -18.05 -3.67 -16.76
CA PHE A 37 -17.20 -4.86 -16.81
C PHE A 37 -17.25 -5.67 -15.51
N CYS A 38 -17.35 -5.02 -14.34
CA CYS A 38 -17.51 -5.73 -13.08
C CYS A 38 -18.82 -6.50 -13.07
N LYS A 39 -19.92 -5.85 -13.49
CA LYS A 39 -21.23 -6.49 -13.66
C LYS A 39 -21.17 -7.71 -14.59
N ARG A 40 -20.57 -7.57 -15.79
CA ARG A 40 -20.42 -8.68 -16.75
C ARG A 40 -19.57 -9.82 -16.20
N GLN A 41 -18.43 -9.50 -15.57
CA GLN A 41 -17.60 -10.51 -14.94
C GLN A 41 -18.36 -11.24 -13.81
N ARG A 42 -19.01 -10.51 -12.91
CA ARG A 42 -19.73 -11.07 -11.75
C ARG A 42 -21.02 -11.80 -12.12
N SER A 43 -21.56 -11.58 -13.31
CA SER A 43 -22.69 -12.35 -13.85
C SER A 43 -22.30 -13.79 -14.20
N VAL A 44 -21.03 -14.04 -14.56
CA VAL A 44 -20.47 -15.38 -14.78
C VAL A 44 -20.55 -16.19 -13.48
N LYS A 45 -21.27 -17.32 -13.52
CA LYS A 45 -21.48 -18.19 -12.36
C LYS A 45 -20.49 -19.37 -12.35
N PRO A 46 -20.16 -19.89 -11.16
CA PRO A 46 -19.34 -21.09 -11.05
C PRO A 46 -19.92 -22.25 -11.85
N GLY A 47 -19.07 -22.98 -12.57
CA GLY A 47 -19.48 -24.07 -13.44
C GLY A 47 -18.33 -24.64 -14.25
N SER A 48 -18.65 -25.39 -15.31
CA SER A 48 -17.62 -25.85 -16.25
C SER A 48 -17.11 -24.65 -17.05
N SER A 49 -15.82 -24.37 -16.95
CA SER A 49 -15.19 -23.33 -17.77
C SER A 49 -15.39 -23.63 -19.27
N PRO A 50 -15.73 -22.64 -20.11
CA PRO A 50 -15.78 -22.82 -21.55
C PRO A 50 -14.38 -22.87 -22.19
N TYR A 51 -13.32 -22.62 -21.43
CA TYR A 51 -11.94 -22.67 -21.92
C TYR A 51 -11.40 -24.10 -21.85
N ARG A 52 -10.71 -24.52 -22.93
CA ARG A 52 -9.89 -25.74 -22.95
C ARG A 52 -8.45 -25.43 -23.33
N ALA A 53 -7.51 -26.16 -22.77
CA ALA A 53 -6.11 -26.14 -23.17
C ALA A 53 -5.87 -27.12 -24.34
N LEU A 54 -5.23 -26.64 -25.41
CA LEU A 54 -4.80 -27.46 -26.55
C LEU A 54 -3.46 -28.13 -26.21
N LEU A 55 -3.49 -29.32 -25.60
CA LEU A 55 -2.27 -30.00 -25.16
C LEU A 55 -1.32 -30.34 -26.32
N GLU A 56 -1.85 -30.50 -27.53
CA GLU A 56 -1.10 -30.67 -28.78
C GLU A 56 -0.28 -29.44 -29.18
N SER A 57 -0.67 -28.25 -28.73
CA SER A 57 0.06 -27.00 -29.02
C SER A 57 1.14 -26.69 -27.98
N LEU A 58 1.38 -27.58 -27.01
CA LEU A 58 2.33 -27.36 -25.93
C LEU A 58 3.75 -27.23 -26.48
N GLN A 59 4.39 -26.11 -26.17
CA GLN A 59 5.80 -25.84 -26.43
C GLN A 59 6.51 -25.66 -25.10
N LEU A 60 7.48 -26.50 -24.82
CA LEU A 60 8.29 -26.44 -23.61
C LEU A 60 9.70 -25.95 -23.99
N SER A 61 10.12 -24.82 -23.43
CA SER A 61 11.53 -24.42 -23.38
C SER A 61 12.14 -24.86 -22.05
N GLN A 62 13.43 -24.59 -21.86
CA GLN A 62 14.08 -24.88 -20.59
C GLN A 62 13.41 -24.13 -19.43
N ASP A 63 12.94 -22.92 -19.67
CA ASP A 63 12.53 -21.92 -18.67
C ASP A 63 11.05 -21.53 -18.71
N SER A 64 10.30 -21.98 -19.72
CA SER A 64 8.90 -21.61 -19.92
C SER A 64 8.10 -22.69 -20.63
N MET A 65 6.79 -22.67 -20.44
CA MET A 65 5.83 -23.44 -21.22
C MET A 65 4.86 -22.49 -21.90
N LYS A 66 4.62 -22.68 -23.20
CA LYS A 66 3.60 -21.99 -23.98
C LYS A 66 2.55 -22.96 -24.49
N LEU A 67 1.29 -22.59 -24.42
CA LEU A 67 0.18 -23.41 -24.85
C LEU A 67 -1.02 -22.54 -25.26
N GLN A 68 -1.82 -22.98 -26.23
CA GLN A 68 -3.02 -22.28 -26.64
C GLN A 68 -4.20 -22.68 -25.77
N LEU A 69 -4.98 -21.70 -25.33
CA LEU A 69 -6.31 -21.91 -24.77
C LEU A 69 -7.35 -21.54 -25.83
N VAL A 70 -8.44 -22.29 -25.94
CA VAL A 70 -9.55 -21.95 -26.83
C VAL A 70 -10.83 -21.92 -26.03
N ASN A 71 -11.59 -20.84 -26.18
CA ASN A 71 -12.95 -20.76 -25.68
C ASN A 71 -13.88 -21.55 -26.62
N GLU A 72 -14.55 -22.58 -26.10
CA GLU A 72 -15.39 -23.47 -26.90
C GLU A 72 -16.66 -22.82 -27.45
N VAL A 73 -17.07 -21.66 -26.93
CA VAL A 73 -18.25 -20.92 -27.39
C VAL A 73 -17.86 -20.00 -28.54
N ASN A 74 -16.96 -19.04 -28.31
CA ASN A 74 -16.61 -18.02 -29.31
C ASN A 74 -15.41 -18.39 -30.21
N LYS A 75 -14.75 -19.52 -29.95
CA LYS A 75 -13.61 -20.07 -30.71
C LYS A 75 -12.35 -19.20 -30.72
N VAL A 76 -12.27 -18.17 -29.87
CA VAL A 76 -11.10 -17.28 -29.82
C VAL A 76 -9.90 -17.98 -29.19
N PRO A 77 -8.73 -17.99 -29.87
CA PRO A 77 -7.50 -18.55 -29.31
C PRO A 77 -6.76 -17.54 -28.42
N LEU A 78 -6.36 -17.99 -27.25
CA LEU A 78 -5.49 -17.30 -26.31
C LEU A 78 -4.15 -18.03 -26.21
N LEU A 79 -3.12 -17.31 -25.77
CA LEU A 79 -1.82 -17.83 -25.43
C LEU A 79 -1.66 -17.85 -23.90
N LEU A 80 -1.45 -19.03 -23.34
CA LEU A 80 -0.98 -19.25 -21.97
C LEU A 80 0.55 -19.37 -21.99
N GLU A 81 1.21 -18.55 -21.19
CA GLU A 81 2.63 -18.67 -20.88
C GLU A 81 2.80 -18.95 -19.39
N LEU A 82 3.57 -19.98 -19.06
CA LEU A 82 3.88 -20.40 -17.71
C LEU A 82 5.39 -20.36 -17.51
N TYR A 83 5.83 -19.74 -16.42
CA TYR A 83 7.23 -19.65 -16.04
C TYR A 83 7.41 -20.19 -14.63
N GLY A 84 8.33 -21.14 -14.47
CA GLY A 84 8.90 -21.44 -13.16
C GLY A 84 9.91 -20.35 -12.83
N LEU A 85 9.85 -19.77 -11.63
CA LEU A 85 10.77 -18.72 -11.21
C LEU A 85 11.62 -19.17 -10.01
N GLN A 86 12.82 -18.62 -9.90
CA GLN A 86 13.66 -18.81 -8.72
C GLN A 86 12.96 -18.28 -7.45
N GLY A 87 13.29 -18.87 -6.30
CA GLY A 87 12.73 -18.46 -5.02
C GLY A 87 11.32 -18.98 -4.74
N ASN A 88 10.92 -20.12 -5.29
CA ASN A 88 9.60 -20.74 -5.13
C ASN A 88 8.46 -19.82 -5.62
N MET A 89 8.60 -19.31 -6.84
CA MET A 89 7.57 -18.50 -7.49
C MET A 89 7.14 -19.13 -8.82
N THR A 90 5.93 -18.81 -9.26
CA THR A 90 5.42 -19.19 -10.58
C THR A 90 4.76 -17.98 -11.21
N ARG A 91 5.01 -17.71 -12.48
CA ARG A 91 4.34 -16.64 -13.23
C ARG A 91 3.47 -17.24 -14.33
N ILE A 92 2.25 -16.74 -14.44
CA ILE A 92 1.29 -17.13 -15.47
C ILE A 92 0.86 -15.88 -16.22
N LYS A 93 0.99 -15.93 -17.55
CA LYS A 93 0.44 -14.92 -18.45
C LYS A 93 -0.63 -15.55 -19.33
N ILE A 94 -1.77 -14.88 -19.50
CA ILE A 94 -2.76 -15.23 -20.51
C ILE A 94 -3.04 -13.98 -21.34
N ASN A 95 -2.85 -14.09 -22.65
CA ASN A 95 -3.06 -13.02 -23.63
C ASN A 95 -3.79 -13.56 -24.86
N GLU A 96 -4.33 -12.70 -25.73
CA GLU A 96 -4.84 -13.13 -27.03
C GLU A 96 -3.69 -13.63 -27.90
N LEU A 97 -3.89 -14.72 -28.65
CA LEU A 97 -2.85 -15.25 -29.53
C LEU A 97 -2.57 -14.29 -30.71
N SER A 98 -3.59 -13.58 -31.17
CA SER A 98 -3.50 -12.65 -32.30
C SER A 98 -4.52 -11.52 -32.11
N PRO A 99 -4.24 -10.57 -31.19
CA PRO A 99 -5.19 -9.50 -30.89
C PRO A 99 -5.27 -8.48 -32.03
N LEU A 100 -6.42 -7.79 -32.15
CA LEU A 100 -6.59 -6.66 -33.07
C LEU A 100 -5.60 -5.51 -32.81
N ARG A 101 -5.20 -5.36 -31.53
CA ARG A 101 -4.16 -4.43 -31.07
C ARG A 101 -3.51 -4.97 -29.79
N PRO A 102 -2.26 -4.61 -29.45
CA PRO A 102 -1.64 -5.08 -28.21
C PRO A 102 -2.49 -4.76 -26.97
N ARG A 103 -2.48 -5.68 -26.01
CA ARG A 103 -3.01 -5.44 -24.66
C ARG A 103 -1.93 -4.89 -23.75
N TYR A 104 -2.33 -4.08 -22.77
CA TYR A 104 -1.41 -3.46 -21.85
C TYR A 104 -0.70 -4.51 -20.97
N GLU A 105 0.62 -4.41 -20.91
CA GLU A 105 1.46 -5.11 -19.94
C GLU A 105 2.12 -4.07 -19.05
N VAL A 106 2.01 -4.24 -17.73
CA VAL A 106 2.44 -3.25 -16.74
C VAL A 106 3.97 -3.06 -16.77
N PRO A 107 4.50 -1.88 -17.15
CA PRO A 107 5.93 -1.60 -17.15
C PRO A 107 6.41 -1.03 -15.81
N ASP A 108 7.73 -0.92 -15.62
CA ASP A 108 8.44 -0.23 -14.53
C ASP A 108 8.16 -0.70 -13.08
N VAL A 109 7.16 -1.56 -12.85
CA VAL A 109 6.85 -2.15 -11.54
C VAL A 109 7.84 -3.24 -11.17
N LEU A 110 8.10 -4.17 -12.10
CA LEU A 110 9.13 -5.19 -11.94
C LEU A 110 10.51 -4.52 -12.02
N VAL A 111 11.35 -4.71 -11.01
CA VAL A 111 12.69 -4.06 -10.95
C VAL A 111 13.69 -4.66 -11.94
N ARG A 112 13.38 -5.86 -12.45
CA ARG A 112 14.11 -6.59 -13.50
C ARG A 112 13.27 -7.77 -13.95
N ASP A 113 13.65 -8.38 -15.08
CA ASP A 113 13.12 -9.68 -15.47
C ASP A 113 13.41 -10.73 -14.37
N PRO A 114 12.38 -11.42 -13.84
CA PRO A 114 12.57 -12.40 -12.79
C PRO A 114 13.39 -13.60 -13.28
N PRO A 115 14.43 -14.04 -12.54
CA PRO A 115 15.20 -15.23 -12.90
C PRO A 115 14.30 -16.47 -12.96
N THR A 116 14.35 -17.17 -14.08
CA THR A 116 13.59 -18.40 -14.31
C THR A 116 14.27 -19.62 -13.68
N THR A 117 13.49 -20.67 -13.45
CA THR A 117 13.97 -22.02 -13.15
C THR A 117 13.43 -22.99 -14.19
N TRP A 118 14.05 -24.16 -14.26
CA TRP A 118 13.73 -25.11 -15.31
C TRP A 118 12.35 -25.74 -15.14
N LEU A 119 11.70 -26.10 -16.25
CA LEU A 119 10.45 -26.85 -16.29
C LEU A 119 10.66 -28.22 -16.93
N ALA A 120 10.01 -29.27 -16.40
CA ALA A 120 10.05 -30.60 -17.02
C ALA A 120 8.68 -31.29 -16.97
N VAL A 121 8.30 -31.95 -18.05
CA VAL A 121 7.11 -32.81 -18.08
C VAL A 121 7.41 -34.11 -17.35
N MET A 122 6.66 -34.37 -16.29
CA MET A 122 6.77 -35.57 -15.44
C MET A 122 5.76 -36.64 -15.84
N GLY A 123 4.62 -36.23 -16.38
CA GLY A 123 3.54 -37.10 -16.79
C GLY A 123 2.64 -36.40 -17.81
N ARG A 124 2.06 -37.18 -18.72
CA ARG A 124 1.11 -36.67 -19.70
C ARG A 124 0.12 -37.77 -20.05
N ASP A 125 -1.16 -37.41 -20.09
CA ASP A 125 -2.23 -38.22 -20.67
C ASP A 125 -3.01 -37.40 -21.71
N GLU A 126 -4.18 -37.90 -22.13
CA GLU A 126 -5.03 -37.24 -23.14
C GLU A 126 -5.63 -35.91 -22.67
N ASN A 127 -5.78 -35.70 -21.36
CA ASN A 127 -6.42 -34.53 -20.77
C ASN A 127 -5.57 -33.82 -19.71
N SER A 128 -4.34 -34.25 -19.43
CA SER A 128 -3.50 -33.65 -18.42
C SER A 128 -2.01 -33.65 -18.75
N VAL A 129 -1.30 -32.65 -18.23
CA VAL A 129 0.16 -32.55 -18.24
C VAL A 129 0.65 -32.21 -16.83
N GLU A 130 1.49 -33.05 -16.25
CA GLU A 130 2.18 -32.79 -14.98
C GLU A 130 3.56 -32.19 -15.26
N LEU A 131 3.83 -31.02 -14.68
CA LEU A 131 5.08 -30.27 -14.81
C LEU A 131 5.79 -30.18 -13.46
N SER A 132 7.09 -30.40 -13.43
CA SER A 132 7.96 -30.02 -12.31
C SER A 132 8.37 -28.57 -12.45
N LEU A 133 8.34 -27.82 -11.34
CA LEU A 133 8.71 -26.40 -11.26
C LEU A 133 10.07 -26.25 -10.56
N GLY A 134 11.14 -26.59 -11.29
CA GLY A 134 12.50 -26.65 -10.77
C GLY A 134 12.69 -27.75 -9.70
N ASP A 135 13.73 -27.58 -8.88
CA ASP A 135 14.13 -28.54 -7.82
C ASP A 135 13.36 -28.37 -6.49
N SER A 136 12.39 -27.44 -6.45
CA SER A 136 11.69 -27.05 -5.21
C SER A 136 10.70 -28.10 -4.68
N GLY A 137 10.50 -29.18 -5.42
CA GLY A 137 9.47 -30.19 -5.15
C GLY A 137 8.04 -29.74 -5.48
N HIS A 138 7.87 -28.53 -6.03
CA HIS A 138 6.59 -28.06 -6.53
C HIS A 138 6.30 -28.63 -7.92
N LYS A 139 5.02 -28.96 -8.12
CA LYS A 139 4.49 -29.49 -9.37
C LYS A 139 3.26 -28.71 -9.79
N LEU A 140 3.03 -28.61 -11.09
CA LEU A 140 1.81 -28.05 -11.65
C LEU A 140 1.14 -29.09 -12.54
N ILE A 141 -0.12 -29.40 -12.26
CA ILE A 141 -0.96 -30.24 -13.10
C ILE A 141 -1.83 -29.33 -13.94
N LEU A 142 -1.59 -29.29 -15.24
CA LEU A 142 -2.42 -28.62 -16.23
C LEU A 142 -3.48 -29.61 -16.73
N THR A 143 -4.76 -29.30 -16.50
CA THR A 143 -5.90 -30.05 -17.04
C THR A 143 -6.41 -29.37 -18.32
N GLY A 144 -6.64 -30.17 -19.35
CA GLY A 144 -7.07 -29.78 -20.69
C GLY A 144 -8.50 -29.23 -20.73
N LYS A 145 -9.49 -30.08 -20.45
CA LYS A 145 -10.92 -29.76 -20.51
C LYS A 145 -11.67 -30.19 -19.24
N PRO A 146 -12.33 -29.27 -18.51
CA PRO A 146 -12.16 -27.81 -18.64
C PRO A 146 -10.73 -27.39 -18.25
N PHE A 147 -10.27 -26.24 -18.75
CA PHE A 147 -8.96 -25.69 -18.41
C PHE A 147 -8.86 -25.44 -16.90
N ARG A 148 -7.83 -26.00 -16.27
CA ARG A 148 -7.53 -25.82 -14.85
C ARG A 148 -6.05 -26.05 -14.61
N MET A 149 -5.48 -25.37 -13.63
CA MET A 149 -4.13 -25.69 -13.15
C MET A 149 -4.14 -25.91 -11.64
N ASP A 150 -3.53 -26.99 -11.19
CA ASP A 150 -3.39 -27.32 -9.77
C ASP A 150 -1.91 -27.30 -9.40
N LEU A 151 -1.57 -26.55 -8.37
CA LEU A 151 -0.22 -26.42 -7.87
C LEU A 151 -0.05 -27.27 -6.61
N LEU A 152 0.94 -28.16 -6.60
CA LEU A 152 1.19 -29.11 -5.53
C LEU A 152 2.59 -28.99 -4.98
N GLN A 153 2.78 -29.35 -3.71
CA GLN A 153 4.09 -29.67 -3.15
C GLN A 153 4.06 -31.13 -2.67
N GLY A 154 4.83 -32.01 -3.32
CA GLY A 154 4.68 -33.45 -3.11
C GLY A 154 3.30 -33.96 -3.52
N ARG A 155 2.44 -34.30 -2.55
CA ARG A 155 1.04 -34.72 -2.75
C ARG A 155 0.00 -33.71 -2.24
N GLU A 156 0.45 -32.65 -1.59
CA GLU A 156 -0.41 -31.62 -1.01
C GLU A 156 -0.81 -30.62 -2.08
N LEU A 157 -2.10 -30.36 -2.25
CA LEU A 157 -2.61 -29.29 -3.10
C LEU A 157 -2.42 -27.97 -2.38
N VAL A 158 -1.63 -27.08 -2.96
CA VAL A 158 -1.28 -25.77 -2.39
C VAL A 158 -2.27 -24.71 -2.85
N LEU A 159 -2.60 -24.68 -4.14
CA LEU A 159 -3.48 -23.70 -4.76
C LEU A 159 -4.03 -24.25 -6.09
N SER A 160 -5.26 -23.89 -6.43
CA SER A 160 -5.86 -24.18 -7.75
C SER A 160 -6.17 -22.90 -8.51
N ILE A 161 -6.12 -22.98 -9.83
CA ILE A 161 -6.31 -21.87 -10.78
C ILE A 161 -7.41 -22.25 -11.77
N ASN A 162 -8.38 -21.36 -11.92
CA ASN A 162 -9.66 -21.62 -12.58
C ASN A 162 -10.49 -22.82 -12.03
N PRO A 163 -10.44 -23.18 -10.73
CA PRO A 163 -11.18 -24.34 -10.21
C PRO A 163 -12.70 -24.19 -10.27
N ARG A 164 -13.23 -22.95 -10.24
CA ARG A 164 -14.67 -22.65 -10.34
C ARG A 164 -15.10 -22.31 -11.77
N GLY A 165 -14.17 -22.33 -12.72
CA GLY A 165 -14.43 -22.06 -14.12
C GLY A 165 -14.75 -20.60 -14.44
N LEU A 166 -14.21 -19.66 -13.65
CA LEU A 166 -14.48 -18.23 -13.77
C LEU A 166 -13.40 -17.46 -14.53
N LEU A 167 -12.45 -18.15 -15.18
CA LEU A 167 -11.64 -17.56 -16.24
C LEU A 167 -12.58 -16.91 -17.26
N HIS A 168 -12.42 -15.61 -17.45
CA HIS A 168 -13.18 -14.84 -18.40
C HIS A 168 -12.27 -13.81 -19.07
N PHE A 169 -12.22 -13.86 -20.40
CA PHE A 169 -11.35 -13.03 -21.21
C PHE A 169 -12.19 -12.45 -22.35
N GLU A 170 -12.54 -11.17 -22.24
CA GLU A 170 -13.28 -10.46 -23.29
C GLU A 170 -12.30 -10.08 -24.40
N HIS A 171 -12.33 -10.80 -25.52
CA HIS A 171 -11.45 -10.56 -26.66
C HIS A 171 -11.79 -9.25 -27.39
N LEU A 172 -10.76 -8.61 -27.95
CA LEU A 172 -10.95 -7.40 -28.76
C LEU A 172 -11.81 -7.71 -29.99
N ARG A 173 -12.81 -6.87 -30.25
CA ARG A 173 -13.75 -7.03 -31.36
C ARG A 173 -14.05 -5.70 -32.05
N HIS A 174 -14.35 -5.74 -33.34
CA HIS A 174 -14.88 -4.58 -34.05
C HIS A 174 -16.33 -4.31 -33.64
N ARG A 175 -16.75 -3.04 -33.68
CA ARG A 175 -18.16 -2.68 -33.51
C ARG A 175 -18.92 -3.14 -34.74
N LYS A 176 -19.99 -3.92 -34.56
CA LYS A 176 -20.78 -4.49 -35.66
C LYS A 176 -21.38 -3.41 -36.59
N ASP A 177 -21.61 -2.21 -36.07
CA ASP A 177 -22.18 -1.08 -36.82
C ASP A 177 -21.15 -0.34 -37.72
N SER A 178 -19.86 -0.71 -37.66
CA SER A 178 -18.78 -0.03 -38.39
C SER A 178 -18.49 -0.60 -39.80
N GLU A 179 -19.31 -1.53 -40.30
CA GLU A 179 -19.28 -1.90 -41.72
C GLU A 179 -20.05 -0.86 -42.56
N GLU A 180 -19.33 0.09 -43.17
CA GLU A 180 -19.89 0.88 -44.28
C GLU A 180 -20.24 -0.04 -45.46
N PRO A 181 -21.36 0.18 -46.18
CA PRO A 181 -21.71 -0.63 -47.33
C PRO A 181 -20.63 -0.43 -48.42
N LYS A 182 -20.00 -1.51 -48.85
CA LYS A 182 -19.13 -1.51 -50.03
C LYS A 182 -19.87 -0.91 -51.22
N GLU A 183 -19.42 0.25 -51.68
CA GLU A 183 -19.77 0.80 -52.99
C GLU A 183 -19.47 -0.24 -54.07
N SER A 184 -20.52 -0.77 -54.71
CA SER A 184 -20.39 -1.57 -55.92
C SER A 184 -20.22 -0.63 -57.12
N ALA A 185 -19.01 -0.65 -57.68
CA ALA A 185 -18.73 -0.02 -58.97
C ALA A 185 -19.36 -0.82 -60.12
N LEU A 186 -20.16 -0.10 -60.92
CA LEU A 186 -20.27 -0.15 -62.38
C LEU A 186 -20.57 -1.47 -63.11
N GLU A 187 -21.78 -1.55 -63.66
CA GLU A 187 -22.14 -1.95 -65.04
C GLU A 187 -23.62 -1.51 -65.21
N GLY A 188 -24.04 -0.61 -66.10
CA GLY A 188 -23.80 -0.53 -67.54
C GLY A 188 -25.03 -1.09 -68.29
N GLY A 189 -26.09 -0.29 -68.50
CA GLY A 189 -27.21 -0.71 -69.37
C GLY A 189 -28.44 0.18 -69.31
N ALA A 190 -28.84 0.71 -70.46
CA ALA A 190 -29.86 1.74 -70.64
C ALA A 190 -31.26 1.20 -71.02
N ALA A 191 -32.26 2.02 -70.68
CA ALA A 191 -33.54 2.29 -71.36
C ALA A 191 -34.60 1.18 -71.53
N GLY A 192 -35.85 1.54 -71.18
CA GLY A 192 -37.08 0.89 -71.64
C GLY A 192 -38.30 1.17 -70.75
N GLU A 193 -39.08 2.20 -71.10
CA GLU A 193 -40.44 2.45 -70.60
C GLU A 193 -41.40 1.31 -71.01
N GLU A 194 -42.40 0.99 -70.17
CA GLU A 194 -43.84 0.97 -70.54
C GLU A 194 -44.75 0.37 -69.43
N THR A 195 -45.60 1.25 -68.90
CA THR A 195 -47.05 1.09 -68.56
C THR A 195 -47.64 -0.15 -67.87
N GLU A 196 -48.25 0.12 -66.71
CA GLU A 196 -49.42 -0.47 -65.99
C GLU A 196 -50.59 -1.02 -66.87
N PRO A 197 -51.60 -1.79 -66.36
CA PRO A 197 -52.23 -1.68 -65.01
C PRO A 197 -52.76 -2.96 -64.30
N ALA A 198 -53.26 -2.70 -63.07
CA ALA A 198 -54.04 -3.51 -62.12
C ALA A 198 -55.27 -4.24 -62.72
N VAL A 199 -55.99 -5.19 -62.09
CA VAL A 199 -56.77 -5.19 -60.82
C VAL A 199 -57.30 -6.66 -60.53
N PRO A 200 -58.24 -6.95 -59.60
CA PRO A 200 -58.14 -7.40 -58.19
C PRO A 200 -58.60 -8.87 -57.93
N GLY A 201 -58.45 -9.36 -56.68
CA GLY A 201 -59.12 -10.60 -56.24
C GLY A 201 -59.16 -10.80 -54.73
N GLU A 202 -60.38 -10.71 -54.20
CA GLU A 202 -60.87 -10.77 -52.81
C GLU A 202 -60.58 -12.03 -51.93
N GLN A 203 -60.53 -11.75 -50.61
CA GLN A 203 -61.19 -12.39 -49.46
C GLN A 203 -60.87 -13.81 -48.92
N GLU A 204 -60.59 -13.78 -47.60
CA GLU A 204 -61.15 -14.58 -46.49
C GLU A 204 -60.73 -16.04 -46.20
N SER A 205 -60.02 -16.16 -45.06
CA SER A 205 -60.42 -16.90 -43.86
C SER A 205 -59.99 -18.36 -43.63
N SER A 206 -59.44 -18.54 -42.42
CA SER A 206 -59.62 -19.66 -41.48
C SER A 206 -58.78 -20.95 -41.60
N GLU A 207 -57.93 -21.08 -40.57
CA GLU A 207 -57.69 -22.23 -39.69
C GLU A 207 -57.15 -23.60 -40.20
N LYS A 208 -56.00 -23.92 -39.58
CA LYS A 208 -55.59 -25.18 -38.92
C LYS A 208 -54.71 -26.19 -39.65
N SER A 209 -53.66 -26.55 -38.90
CA SER A 209 -52.78 -27.73 -38.99
C SER A 209 -51.84 -27.76 -40.21
N THR A 210 -50.55 -28.08 -40.10
CA THR A 210 -49.89 -29.05 -39.22
C THR A 210 -48.39 -28.71 -39.16
N LYS A 211 -47.76 -28.95 -38.01
CA LYS A 211 -46.31 -28.87 -37.82
C LYS A 211 -45.60 -29.84 -38.78
N SER A 212 -44.67 -29.32 -39.58
CA SER A 212 -43.52 -30.08 -40.12
C SER A 212 -42.28 -29.20 -40.01
N GLU A 213 -41.26 -29.77 -39.40
CA GLU A 213 -39.95 -29.19 -39.11
C GLU A 213 -39.20 -28.84 -40.40
N GLU A 214 -38.74 -27.59 -40.51
CA GLU A 214 -37.49 -27.28 -41.21
C GLU A 214 -36.65 -26.43 -40.26
N VAL A 215 -35.49 -27.00 -39.94
CA VAL A 215 -34.42 -26.42 -39.12
C VAL A 215 -33.71 -25.37 -39.97
N SER A 216 -33.79 -24.10 -39.56
CA SER A 216 -32.86 -23.06 -40.00
C SER A 216 -31.97 -22.69 -38.81
N ASP A 217 -30.71 -23.10 -38.90
CA ASP A 217 -29.60 -22.69 -38.04
C ASP A 217 -29.34 -21.18 -38.15
N GLU A 218 -29.61 -20.43 -37.07
CA GLU A 218 -28.94 -19.16 -36.76
C GLU A 218 -28.90 -18.97 -35.23
N PRO A 219 -27.73 -19.07 -34.57
CA PRO A 219 -27.58 -18.67 -33.18
C PRO A 219 -26.70 -17.41 -33.11
N ASP A 220 -27.20 -16.24 -33.53
CA ASP A 220 -26.41 -14.99 -33.41
C ASP A 220 -27.21 -13.72 -33.11
N ARG A 221 -28.42 -13.86 -32.55
CA ARG A 221 -29.16 -12.75 -31.94
C ARG A 221 -29.08 -12.81 -30.41
N ALA A 222 -27.90 -12.54 -29.86
CA ALA A 222 -27.80 -12.06 -28.49
C ALA A 222 -27.89 -10.52 -28.53
N GLU A 223 -28.92 -9.95 -27.90
CA GLU A 223 -29.02 -8.51 -27.65
C GLU A 223 -27.72 -8.03 -26.97
N GLU A 224 -27.00 -7.08 -27.57
CA GLU A 224 -25.75 -6.58 -26.99
C GLU A 224 -26.04 -5.91 -25.64
N GLU A 225 -25.41 -6.39 -24.56
CA GLU A 225 -25.68 -5.91 -23.20
C GLU A 225 -25.37 -4.40 -23.06
N LEU A 226 -26.29 -3.68 -22.43
CA LEU A 226 -26.16 -2.25 -22.09
C LEU A 226 -24.80 -1.95 -21.43
N GLY A 227 -24.09 -0.95 -21.93
CA GLY A 227 -22.76 -0.57 -21.43
C GLY A 227 -21.60 -1.39 -22.02
N SER A 228 -21.82 -2.25 -23.01
CA SER A 228 -20.75 -2.97 -23.72
C SER A 228 -19.84 -2.05 -24.56
N TRP A 229 -20.36 -0.92 -25.04
CA TRP A 229 -19.62 0.12 -25.77
C TRP A 229 -19.64 1.40 -24.96
N GLU A 230 -20.31 2.46 -25.41
CA GLU A 230 -20.42 3.69 -24.64
C GLU A 230 -21.07 3.44 -23.26
N GLU A 231 -20.49 4.01 -22.22
CA GLU A 231 -20.98 3.91 -20.84
C GLU A 231 -21.04 5.31 -20.23
N THR A 232 -22.20 5.69 -19.70
CA THR A 232 -22.37 6.97 -19.02
C THR A 232 -22.50 6.77 -17.52
N PHE A 233 -21.64 7.44 -16.76
CA PHE A 233 -21.77 7.54 -15.32
C PHE A 233 -21.99 9.00 -14.95
N LYS A 234 -23.13 9.27 -14.29
CA LYS A 234 -23.64 10.64 -14.07
C LYS A 234 -23.72 11.41 -15.39
N THR A 235 -22.86 12.40 -15.58
CA THR A 235 -22.83 13.28 -16.76
C THR A 235 -21.66 12.97 -17.69
N HIS A 236 -20.84 11.98 -17.35
CA HIS A 236 -19.59 11.66 -18.03
C HIS A 236 -19.79 10.41 -18.88
N THR A 237 -19.64 10.56 -20.19
CA THR A 237 -19.74 9.44 -21.14
C THR A 237 -18.34 9.00 -21.55
N ASP A 238 -18.00 7.78 -21.15
CA ASP A 238 -16.87 7.03 -21.68
C ASP A 238 -17.23 6.51 -23.08
N SER A 239 -16.45 6.87 -24.10
CA SER A 239 -16.68 6.38 -25.47
C SER A 239 -16.31 4.92 -25.68
N LYS A 240 -15.45 4.36 -24.82
CA LYS A 240 -15.01 2.96 -24.82
C LYS A 240 -14.72 2.42 -26.24
N PRO A 241 -13.75 3.02 -26.96
CA PRO A 241 -13.51 2.72 -28.38
C PRO A 241 -13.17 1.25 -28.66
N ASN A 242 -12.76 0.50 -27.64
CA ASN A 242 -12.34 -0.90 -27.75
C ASN A 242 -13.37 -1.89 -27.22
N GLY A 243 -14.54 -1.40 -26.84
CA GLY A 243 -15.62 -2.24 -26.33
C GLY A 243 -15.25 -2.97 -25.04
N PRO A 244 -15.79 -4.17 -24.81
CA PRO A 244 -15.46 -5.01 -23.65
C PRO A 244 -14.07 -5.66 -23.79
N THR A 245 -13.18 -5.41 -22.83
CA THR A 245 -11.81 -5.95 -22.85
C THR A 245 -11.37 -6.55 -21.52
N SER A 246 -12.30 -6.80 -20.59
CA SER A 246 -11.94 -7.23 -19.24
C SER A 246 -11.35 -8.63 -19.20
N VAL A 247 -10.52 -8.85 -18.19
CA VAL A 247 -9.88 -10.14 -17.89
C VAL A 247 -10.19 -10.51 -16.44
N GLY A 248 -10.43 -11.80 -16.19
CA GLY A 248 -10.70 -12.28 -14.85
C GLY A 248 -10.32 -13.74 -14.66
N LEU A 249 -9.95 -14.09 -13.44
CA LEU A 249 -9.49 -15.43 -13.07
C LEU A 249 -9.76 -15.71 -11.59
N ASP A 250 -10.22 -16.93 -11.28
CA ASP A 250 -10.40 -17.40 -9.92
C ASP A 250 -9.26 -18.33 -9.45
N PHE A 251 -9.03 -18.27 -8.13
CA PHE A 251 -8.06 -19.06 -7.40
C PHE A 251 -8.74 -19.68 -6.18
N SER A 252 -8.44 -20.94 -5.88
CA SER A 252 -8.85 -21.58 -4.62
C SER A 252 -7.64 -21.85 -3.74
N LEU A 253 -7.79 -21.51 -2.46
CA LEU A 253 -6.76 -21.61 -1.43
C LEU A 253 -7.21 -22.65 -0.38
N PRO A 254 -6.97 -23.95 -0.63
CA PRO A 254 -7.34 -25.00 0.31
C PRO A 254 -6.50 -24.92 1.59
N GLY A 255 -7.14 -25.10 2.74
CA GLY A 255 -6.56 -24.96 4.07
C GLY A 255 -6.51 -23.51 4.58
N PHE A 256 -6.94 -22.50 3.81
CA PHE A 256 -6.85 -21.09 4.20
C PHE A 256 -8.21 -20.49 4.56
N GLU A 257 -8.29 -19.86 5.74
CA GLU A 257 -9.46 -19.07 6.20
C GLU A 257 -9.15 -17.56 6.32
N HIS A 258 -7.87 -17.18 6.22
CA HIS A 258 -7.39 -15.83 6.50
C HIS A 258 -6.61 -15.31 5.30
N VAL A 259 -7.11 -14.22 4.73
CA VAL A 259 -6.47 -13.50 3.63
C VAL A 259 -6.34 -12.02 3.97
N TYR A 260 -5.29 -11.39 3.43
CA TYR A 260 -4.82 -10.04 3.78
C TYR A 260 -4.29 -9.33 2.52
N GLY A 261 -4.01 -8.03 2.64
CA GLY A 261 -3.39 -7.25 1.57
C GLY A 261 -4.42 -6.47 0.77
N ILE A 262 -4.20 -6.36 -0.54
CA ILE A 262 -4.98 -5.53 -1.47
C ILE A 262 -5.33 -4.12 -0.96
N PRO A 263 -4.43 -3.37 -0.32
CA PRO A 263 -4.72 -2.00 0.07
C PRO A 263 -4.95 -1.12 -1.18
N GLU A 264 -5.68 -0.01 -1.09
CA GLU A 264 -6.09 0.67 0.13
C GLU A 264 -7.60 0.65 0.40
N HIS A 265 -7.97 0.17 1.60
CA HIS A 265 -9.34 0.18 2.11
C HIS A 265 -9.33 0.56 3.59
N ALA A 266 -10.29 1.37 4.00
CA ALA A 266 -10.56 1.62 5.42
C ALA A 266 -11.34 0.45 6.00
N ASP A 267 -10.71 -0.71 6.15
CA ASP A 267 -11.32 -1.95 6.60
C ASP A 267 -10.40 -2.73 7.54
N ASN A 268 -10.88 -3.86 8.05
CA ASN A 268 -10.10 -4.77 8.90
C ASN A 268 -8.86 -5.30 8.18
N LEU A 269 -7.82 -5.64 8.95
CA LEU A 269 -6.59 -6.23 8.38
C LEU A 269 -6.88 -7.57 7.70
N ARG A 270 -7.66 -8.43 8.37
CA ARG A 270 -8.19 -9.66 7.76
C ARG A 270 -9.36 -9.27 6.85
N LEU A 271 -9.20 -9.52 5.56
CA LEU A 271 -10.22 -9.20 4.57
C LEU A 271 -11.49 -10.02 4.82
N ARG A 272 -12.62 -9.38 4.57
CA ARG A 272 -13.95 -9.99 4.72
C ARG A 272 -14.36 -10.73 3.46
N THR A 273 -15.32 -11.64 3.60
CA THR A 273 -16.02 -12.19 2.44
C THR A 273 -16.85 -11.11 1.77
N THR A 274 -16.87 -11.10 0.44
CA THR A 274 -17.64 -10.15 -0.38
C THR A 274 -18.97 -10.73 -0.86
N GLU A 275 -19.27 -11.98 -0.47
CA GLU A 275 -20.58 -12.60 -0.72
C GLU A 275 -21.70 -11.75 -0.09
N GLY A 276 -22.68 -11.35 -0.90
CA GLY A 276 -23.79 -10.52 -0.47
C GLY A 276 -23.50 -9.00 -0.42
N GLY A 277 -22.29 -8.56 -0.78
CA GLY A 277 -21.90 -7.15 -0.87
C GLY A 277 -21.12 -6.82 -2.15
N ASP A 278 -20.48 -5.66 -2.21
CA ASP A 278 -19.55 -5.33 -3.29
C ASP A 278 -18.19 -6.01 -3.10
N PRO A 279 -17.47 -6.36 -4.19
CA PRO A 279 -16.09 -6.80 -4.11
C PRO A 279 -15.17 -5.67 -3.62
N TYR A 280 -13.98 -6.00 -3.13
CA TYR A 280 -12.93 -5.00 -2.92
C TYR A 280 -12.55 -4.34 -4.25
N ARG A 281 -12.53 -3.02 -4.30
CA ARG A 281 -12.18 -2.27 -5.51
C ARG A 281 -10.77 -1.68 -5.40
N LEU A 282 -9.99 -1.81 -6.46
CA LEU A 282 -8.65 -1.25 -6.63
C LEU A 282 -8.69 -0.27 -7.82
N TYR A 283 -8.92 0.99 -7.49
CA TYR A 283 -8.97 2.11 -8.42
C TYR A 283 -8.64 3.38 -7.62
N ASN A 284 -7.49 3.99 -7.89
CA ASN A 284 -6.99 5.11 -7.10
C ASN A 284 -7.94 6.31 -7.19
N LEU A 285 -8.58 6.68 -6.10
CA LEU A 285 -9.64 7.68 -6.06
C LEU A 285 -9.47 8.66 -4.91
N ASP A 286 -9.82 9.92 -5.20
CA ASP A 286 -9.94 10.97 -4.19
C ASP A 286 -11.31 10.87 -3.51
N VAL A 287 -11.36 10.13 -2.40
CA VAL A 287 -12.60 9.84 -1.67
C VAL A 287 -12.76 10.79 -0.48
N PHE A 288 -13.32 11.97 -0.77
CA PHE A 288 -13.63 12.98 0.25
C PHE A 288 -14.46 12.41 1.41
N GLN A 289 -13.94 12.58 2.64
CA GLN A 289 -14.58 12.11 3.88
C GLN A 289 -14.93 10.61 3.86
N TYR A 290 -13.98 9.78 3.40
CA TYR A 290 -14.18 8.33 3.30
C TYR A 290 -14.72 7.70 4.59
N GLU A 291 -15.66 6.76 4.42
CA GLU A 291 -16.23 5.99 5.52
C GLU A 291 -15.38 4.76 5.87
N LEU A 292 -15.62 4.19 7.05
CA LEU A 292 -14.91 3.01 7.56
C LEU A 292 -15.65 1.71 7.23
N TYR A 293 -14.94 0.60 7.40
CA TYR A 293 -15.38 -0.80 7.30
C TYR A 293 -16.17 -1.11 6.02
N ASN A 294 -15.66 -0.69 4.87
CA ASN A 294 -16.28 -0.92 3.56
C ASN A 294 -15.22 -1.19 2.46
N PRO A 295 -15.60 -1.84 1.34
CA PRO A 295 -14.68 -2.25 0.29
C PRO A 295 -14.45 -1.20 -0.81
N MET A 296 -14.88 0.07 -0.62
CA MET A 296 -14.67 1.14 -1.61
C MET A 296 -13.17 1.41 -1.76
N ALA A 297 -12.73 1.58 -3.01
CA ALA A 297 -11.35 1.97 -3.28
C ALA A 297 -11.04 3.34 -2.66
N LEU A 298 -9.81 3.49 -2.16
CA LEU A 298 -9.25 4.77 -1.70
C LEU A 298 -8.13 5.22 -2.65
N TYR A 299 -7.07 5.82 -2.14
CA TYR A 299 -6.13 6.61 -2.94
C TYR A 299 -5.08 5.76 -3.67
N GLY A 300 -4.73 4.58 -3.14
CA GLY A 300 -3.72 3.71 -3.71
C GLY A 300 -4.17 2.26 -3.86
N SER A 301 -3.44 1.51 -4.70
CA SER A 301 -3.78 0.13 -5.05
C SER A 301 -2.54 -0.76 -5.11
N VAL A 302 -2.41 -1.76 -4.23
CA VAL A 302 -1.37 -2.79 -4.34
C VAL A 302 -2.04 -4.14 -4.55
N PRO A 303 -2.08 -4.69 -5.78
CA PRO A 303 -2.82 -5.92 -6.11
C PRO A 303 -2.08 -7.20 -5.67
N LEU A 304 -1.66 -7.25 -4.40
CA LEU A 304 -1.07 -8.40 -3.72
C LEU A 304 -2.00 -8.87 -2.61
N LEU A 305 -2.47 -10.12 -2.70
CA LEU A 305 -3.19 -10.80 -1.64
C LEU A 305 -2.27 -11.84 -0.98
N LEU A 306 -2.25 -11.87 0.35
CA LEU A 306 -1.60 -12.91 1.13
C LEU A 306 -2.64 -13.84 1.75
N ALA A 307 -2.34 -15.14 1.82
CA ALA A 307 -3.13 -16.12 2.53
C ALA A 307 -2.28 -16.80 3.60
N HIS A 308 -2.80 -16.95 4.82
CA HIS A 308 -2.04 -17.51 5.94
C HIS A 308 -2.81 -18.59 6.70
N ASN A 309 -2.10 -19.66 7.06
CA ASN A 309 -2.49 -20.63 8.06
C ASN A 309 -1.24 -21.11 8.82
N THR A 310 -1.41 -22.02 9.77
CA THR A 310 -0.29 -22.54 10.60
C THR A 310 0.73 -23.38 9.84
N GLN A 311 0.46 -23.76 8.60
CA GLN A 311 1.37 -24.58 7.79
C GLN A 311 2.13 -23.75 6.75
N ARG A 312 1.52 -22.66 6.25
CA ARG A 312 2.05 -21.90 5.12
C ARG A 312 1.50 -20.48 5.05
N THR A 313 2.30 -19.59 4.46
CA THR A 313 1.87 -18.33 3.86
C THR A 313 2.03 -18.38 2.33
N LEU A 314 1.01 -17.94 1.60
CA LEU A 314 1.00 -17.79 0.15
C LEU A 314 0.80 -16.32 -0.23
N GLY A 315 1.21 -15.96 -1.43
CA GLY A 315 0.89 -14.68 -2.07
C GLY A 315 0.37 -14.85 -3.50
N ILE A 316 -0.60 -14.04 -3.89
CA ILE A 316 -1.06 -13.87 -5.28
C ILE A 316 -0.83 -12.40 -5.63
N PHE A 317 0.12 -12.13 -6.51
CA PHE A 317 0.37 -10.79 -7.04
C PHE A 317 -0.19 -10.70 -8.46
N TRP A 318 -1.28 -9.97 -8.60
CA TRP A 318 -1.99 -9.73 -9.85
C TRP A 318 -1.46 -8.46 -10.51
N LEU A 319 -0.52 -8.60 -11.45
CA LEU A 319 0.16 -7.47 -12.08
C LEU A 319 -0.72 -6.86 -13.18
N ASN A 320 -1.70 -6.06 -12.78
CA ASN A 320 -2.59 -5.31 -13.67
C ASN A 320 -2.85 -3.89 -13.12
N ALA A 321 -2.74 -2.88 -13.98
CA ALA A 321 -2.82 -1.48 -13.61
C ALA A 321 -4.20 -0.82 -13.87
N ALA A 322 -5.13 -1.56 -14.48
CA ALA A 322 -6.48 -1.10 -14.72
C ALA A 322 -7.34 -1.15 -13.43
N GLU A 323 -8.55 -0.60 -13.50
CA GLU A 323 -9.57 -0.82 -12.48
C GLU A 323 -9.73 -2.32 -12.22
N THR A 324 -9.58 -2.73 -10.96
CA THR A 324 -9.62 -4.14 -10.58
C THR A 324 -10.59 -4.37 -9.42
N TRP A 325 -11.39 -5.42 -9.51
CA TRP A 325 -12.30 -5.87 -8.46
C TRP A 325 -11.89 -7.26 -7.96
N VAL A 326 -11.97 -7.46 -6.64
CA VAL A 326 -11.57 -8.71 -5.98
C VAL A 326 -12.72 -9.26 -5.15
N ASP A 327 -13.31 -10.36 -5.61
CA ASP A 327 -14.32 -11.10 -4.87
C ASP A 327 -13.65 -12.17 -3.99
N ILE A 328 -14.09 -12.28 -2.73
CA ILE A 328 -13.59 -13.23 -1.74
C ILE A 328 -14.78 -14.02 -1.19
N SER A 329 -14.75 -15.35 -1.32
CA SER A 329 -15.72 -16.25 -0.71
C SER A 329 -15.03 -17.32 0.12
N SER A 330 -15.74 -17.88 1.10
CA SER A 330 -15.20 -18.97 1.92
C SER A 330 -16.26 -20.03 2.18
N ASN A 331 -15.89 -21.30 2.05
CA ASN A 331 -16.77 -22.44 2.35
C ASN A 331 -17.04 -22.64 3.85
N THR A 332 -16.30 -21.95 4.73
CA THR A 332 -16.51 -21.98 6.18
C THR A 332 -17.09 -20.69 6.76
N ALA A 333 -17.31 -19.66 5.93
CA ALA A 333 -17.94 -18.41 6.37
C ALA A 333 -19.38 -18.67 6.86
N GLY A 334 -19.74 -18.08 8.00
CA GLY A 334 -21.08 -18.23 8.61
C GLY A 334 -21.31 -19.51 9.44
N LYS A 335 -20.39 -20.49 9.46
CA LYS A 335 -20.49 -21.66 10.35
C LYS A 335 -20.08 -21.27 11.78
N THR A 336 -20.99 -21.44 12.76
CA THR A 336 -20.67 -21.24 14.18
C THR A 336 -19.64 -22.28 14.66
N LEU A 337 -18.93 -22.02 15.77
CA LEU A 337 -18.03 -23.00 16.40
C LEU A 337 -18.73 -24.36 16.62
N PHE A 338 -20.02 -24.33 16.96
CA PHE A 338 -20.85 -25.52 17.11
C PHE A 338 -21.09 -26.24 15.78
N GLY A 339 -21.32 -25.51 14.68
CA GLY A 339 -21.45 -26.07 13.33
C GLY A 339 -20.16 -26.74 12.85
N LYS A 340 -18.99 -26.13 13.07
CA LYS A 340 -17.67 -26.72 12.74
C LYS A 340 -17.39 -27.99 13.57
N MET A 341 -17.81 -28.01 14.84
CA MET A 341 -17.66 -29.18 15.73
C MET A 341 -18.63 -30.33 15.36
N LEU A 342 -19.84 -30.01 14.88
CA LEU A 342 -20.81 -31.01 14.41
C LEU A 342 -20.34 -31.69 13.12
N ASP A 343 -19.82 -30.94 12.14
CA ASP A 343 -19.25 -31.47 10.89
C ASP A 343 -18.07 -32.42 11.17
N TYR A 344 -17.22 -32.06 12.14
CA TYR A 344 -16.10 -32.90 12.58
C TYR A 344 -16.58 -34.20 13.27
N MET A 345 -17.60 -34.12 14.13
CA MET A 345 -18.17 -35.30 14.80
C MET A 345 -18.95 -36.24 13.86
N GLN A 346 -19.46 -35.72 12.74
CA GLN A 346 -20.14 -36.50 11.71
C GLN A 346 -19.20 -37.07 10.63
N GLY A 347 -17.88 -36.88 10.76
CA GLY A 347 -16.89 -37.38 9.80
C GLY A 347 -16.89 -36.65 8.45
N GLY A 348 -17.51 -35.48 8.38
CA GLY A 348 -17.70 -34.67 7.17
C GLY A 348 -17.02 -33.30 7.24
N GLY A 349 -15.90 -33.18 7.94
CA GLY A 349 -15.19 -31.91 8.04
C GLY A 349 -14.67 -31.43 6.69
N GLU A 350 -15.34 -30.46 6.07
CA GLU A 350 -14.84 -29.79 4.87
C GLU A 350 -13.51 -29.11 5.20
N THR A 351 -12.50 -29.30 4.35
CA THR A 351 -11.24 -28.56 4.46
C THR A 351 -11.55 -27.08 4.25
N PRO A 352 -11.16 -26.18 5.17
CA PRO A 352 -11.41 -24.75 4.99
C PRO A 352 -10.79 -24.26 3.69
N GLN A 353 -11.52 -23.45 2.93
CA GLN A 353 -11.07 -22.93 1.65
C GLN A 353 -11.53 -21.49 1.51
N THR A 354 -10.63 -20.65 1.01
CA THR A 354 -10.93 -19.30 0.53
C THR A 354 -10.79 -19.29 -0.98
N ASP A 355 -11.82 -18.83 -1.68
CA ASP A 355 -11.75 -18.57 -3.11
C ASP A 355 -11.62 -17.07 -3.35
N VAL A 356 -10.73 -16.71 -4.26
CA VAL A 356 -10.47 -15.32 -4.64
C VAL A 356 -10.65 -15.20 -6.15
N ARG A 357 -11.41 -14.20 -6.60
CA ARG A 357 -11.58 -13.89 -8.01
C ARG A 357 -11.12 -12.46 -8.30
N TRP A 358 -10.21 -12.33 -9.27
CA TRP A 358 -9.73 -11.04 -9.77
C TRP A 358 -10.43 -10.70 -11.08
N MET A 359 -10.79 -9.44 -11.25
CA MET A 359 -11.51 -8.93 -12.43
C MET A 359 -10.96 -7.55 -12.77
N SER A 360 -10.20 -7.42 -13.86
CA SER A 360 -9.61 -6.14 -14.31
C SER A 360 -10.22 -5.69 -15.62
N GLU A 361 -10.39 -4.39 -15.80
CA GLU A 361 -11.08 -3.80 -16.97
C GLU A 361 -10.37 -4.04 -18.30
N SER A 362 -9.04 -4.05 -18.29
CA SER A 362 -8.22 -4.23 -19.49
C SER A 362 -6.87 -4.88 -19.16
N GLY A 363 -5.92 -4.81 -20.09
CA GLY A 363 -4.62 -5.47 -19.99
C GLY A 363 -4.69 -6.97 -20.19
N ILE A 364 -3.62 -7.65 -19.78
CA ILE A 364 -3.50 -9.11 -19.79
C ILE A 364 -3.77 -9.69 -18.39
N ILE A 365 -3.94 -11.01 -18.33
CA ILE A 365 -3.76 -11.74 -17.08
C ILE A 365 -2.26 -11.93 -16.92
N ASP A 366 -1.68 -11.35 -15.88
CA ASP A 366 -0.28 -11.57 -15.47
C ASP A 366 -0.26 -11.73 -13.95
N VAL A 367 0.02 -12.95 -13.49
CA VAL A 367 -0.06 -13.29 -12.08
C VAL A 367 1.19 -14.02 -11.61
N PHE A 368 1.72 -13.59 -10.47
CA PHE A 368 2.77 -14.26 -9.74
C PHE A 368 2.19 -14.97 -8.53
N LEU A 369 2.52 -16.25 -8.40
CA LEU A 369 2.20 -17.07 -7.24
C LEU A 369 3.45 -17.19 -6.37
N LEU A 370 3.36 -16.71 -5.14
CA LEU A 370 4.44 -16.66 -4.15
C LEU A 370 4.20 -17.78 -3.13
N LEU A 371 5.03 -18.83 -3.14
CA LEU A 371 4.67 -20.10 -2.50
C LEU A 371 5.20 -20.26 -1.06
N GLY A 372 5.83 -19.20 -0.52
CA GLY A 372 6.41 -19.18 0.82
C GLY A 372 7.51 -20.25 1.01
N PRO A 373 7.49 -21.03 2.11
CA PRO A 373 6.32 -21.29 2.95
C PRO A 373 6.16 -20.35 4.16
N ALA A 374 7.20 -19.66 4.63
CA ALA A 374 7.08 -18.75 5.76
C ALA A 374 6.60 -17.35 5.33
N PRO A 375 6.02 -16.54 6.24
CA PRO A 375 5.66 -15.15 5.96
C PRO A 375 6.84 -14.34 5.39
N THR A 376 8.03 -14.51 5.97
CA THR A 376 9.25 -13.82 5.54
C THR A 376 9.73 -14.24 4.15
N ASP A 377 9.42 -15.45 3.70
CA ASP A 377 9.74 -15.89 2.35
C ASP A 377 8.84 -15.23 1.32
N VAL A 378 7.55 -15.08 1.61
CA VAL A 378 6.60 -14.36 0.73
C VAL A 378 7.00 -12.89 0.58
N PHE A 379 7.42 -12.23 1.66
CA PHE A 379 7.93 -10.85 1.56
C PHE A 379 9.20 -10.76 0.70
N ARG A 380 10.13 -11.70 0.85
CA ARG A 380 11.35 -11.75 0.03
C ARG A 380 11.03 -12.04 -1.44
N GLN A 381 10.10 -12.94 -1.70
CA GLN A 381 9.60 -13.28 -3.04
C GLN A 381 9.00 -12.05 -3.72
N TYR A 382 8.08 -11.35 -3.04
CA TYR A 382 7.44 -10.15 -3.58
C TYR A 382 8.44 -9.01 -3.81
N THR A 383 9.31 -8.73 -2.84
CA THR A 383 10.29 -7.63 -2.97
C THR A 383 11.43 -7.95 -3.93
N ALA A 384 11.67 -9.22 -4.27
CA ALA A 384 12.55 -9.58 -5.38
C ALA A 384 11.97 -9.17 -6.75
N LEU A 385 10.64 -9.09 -6.85
CA LEU A 385 9.92 -8.64 -8.05
C LEU A 385 9.79 -7.12 -8.07
N THR A 386 9.34 -6.50 -6.98
CA THR A 386 8.93 -5.09 -6.94
C THR A 386 9.91 -4.17 -6.22
N GLY A 387 11.04 -4.69 -5.72
CA GLY A 387 12.02 -3.94 -4.94
C GLY A 387 11.64 -3.83 -3.47
N THR A 388 12.57 -3.31 -2.67
CA THR A 388 12.42 -3.12 -1.23
C THR A 388 12.10 -1.67 -0.88
N GLN A 389 11.69 -1.43 0.36
CA GLN A 389 11.48 -0.07 0.88
C GLN A 389 12.79 0.73 0.78
N ALA A 390 12.76 1.89 0.13
CA ALA A 390 13.89 2.80 0.12
C ALA A 390 14.27 3.18 1.56
N LEU A 391 15.57 3.16 1.87
CA LEU A 391 16.05 3.55 3.20
C LEU A 391 15.78 5.06 3.38
N PRO A 392 14.88 5.47 4.29
CA PRO A 392 14.53 6.87 4.44
C PRO A 392 15.72 7.67 4.96
N PRO A 393 15.83 8.97 4.63
CA PRO A 393 16.59 9.90 5.45
C PRO A 393 16.11 9.85 6.90
N LEU A 394 17.03 9.89 7.89
CA LEU A 394 16.70 9.70 9.30
C LEU A 394 15.64 10.70 9.80
N PHE A 395 15.71 11.96 9.33
CA PHE A 395 14.75 13.00 9.70
C PHE A 395 13.31 12.64 9.30
N ALA A 396 13.12 11.89 8.22
CA ALA A 396 11.81 11.52 7.70
C ALA A 396 11.09 10.48 8.58
N VAL A 397 11.85 9.79 9.43
CA VAL A 397 11.34 8.85 10.43
C VAL A 397 11.06 9.56 11.75
N ALA A 398 11.33 10.87 11.89
CA ALA A 398 11.04 11.62 13.10
C ALA A 398 9.62 12.20 13.07
N TYR A 399 9.37 13.28 13.82
CA TYR A 399 8.04 13.92 13.88
C TYR A 399 7.91 15.05 12.85
N HIS A 400 6.78 15.06 12.15
CA HIS A 400 6.41 16.02 11.11
C HIS A 400 5.20 16.86 11.54
N GLN A 401 5.32 18.17 11.47
CA GLN A 401 4.24 19.12 11.75
C GLN A 401 3.68 19.71 10.44
N SER A 402 2.37 19.59 10.24
CA SER A 402 1.67 20.13 9.07
C SER A 402 0.28 20.67 9.43
N ARG A 403 -0.28 21.49 8.54
CA ARG A 403 -1.71 21.81 8.41
C ARG A 403 -1.97 22.47 7.05
N TRP A 404 -3.22 22.48 6.62
CA TRP A 404 -3.75 23.38 5.60
C TRP A 404 -4.24 24.67 6.27
N ASN A 405 -3.59 25.82 6.14
CA ASN A 405 -2.20 26.04 5.76
C ASN A 405 -1.47 26.71 6.95
N TYR A 406 -0.14 26.71 6.93
CA TYR A 406 0.60 27.80 7.57
C TYR A 406 0.49 29.05 6.70
N ASN A 407 0.22 30.19 7.33
CA ASN A 407 -0.26 31.38 6.63
C ASN A 407 0.85 32.04 5.80
N ASP A 408 2.05 32.15 6.36
CA ASP A 408 3.19 32.90 5.81
C ASP A 408 4.50 32.51 6.52
N GLU A 409 5.61 33.15 6.17
CA GLU A 409 6.93 32.95 6.79
C GLU A 409 6.97 33.25 8.30
N GLU A 410 6.14 34.19 8.78
CA GLU A 410 6.10 34.56 10.20
C GLU A 410 5.39 33.48 11.01
N ASP A 411 4.30 32.93 10.49
CA ASP A 411 3.59 31.79 11.08
C ASP A 411 4.50 30.55 11.16
N VAL A 412 5.24 30.25 10.08
CA VAL A 412 6.24 29.18 10.09
C VAL A 412 7.29 29.40 11.17
N ALA A 413 7.81 30.63 11.30
CA ALA A 413 8.80 30.97 12.33
C ALA A 413 8.21 30.85 13.75
N ALA A 414 6.98 31.31 13.96
CA ALA A 414 6.30 31.22 15.25
C ALA A 414 6.04 29.77 15.67
N VAL A 415 5.69 28.89 14.73
CA VAL A 415 5.52 27.45 15.00
C VAL A 415 6.87 26.81 15.34
N ASP A 416 7.91 27.07 14.54
CA ASP A 416 9.27 26.58 14.77
C ASP A 416 9.84 27.01 16.14
N ASP A 417 9.62 28.27 16.54
CA ASP A 417 9.94 28.80 17.88
C ASP A 417 9.05 28.20 18.97
N GLY A 418 7.78 27.93 18.68
CA GLY A 418 6.83 27.30 19.59
C GLY A 418 7.28 25.91 20.04
N PHE A 419 7.82 25.11 19.13
CA PHE A 419 8.40 23.81 19.48
C PHE A 419 9.60 23.91 20.43
N ASP A 420 10.53 24.83 20.14
CA ASP A 420 11.70 25.04 21.00
C ASP A 420 11.30 25.59 22.38
N THR A 421 10.35 26.53 22.43
CA THR A 421 9.83 27.13 23.67
C THR A 421 9.16 26.10 24.57
N ASN A 422 8.48 25.12 23.97
CA ASN A 422 7.74 24.08 24.71
C ASN A 422 8.54 22.79 24.94
N ASP A 423 9.82 22.72 24.53
CA ASP A 423 10.68 21.52 24.58
C ASP A 423 10.03 20.30 23.90
N ILE A 424 9.43 20.53 22.73
CA ILE A 424 8.83 19.48 21.91
C ILE A 424 9.71 19.32 20.65
N PRO A 425 10.28 18.14 20.40
CA PRO A 425 11.14 17.96 19.24
C PRO A 425 10.33 17.72 17.97
N TYR A 426 10.78 18.30 16.86
CA TYR A 426 10.20 18.08 15.53
C TYR A 426 11.30 18.25 14.46
N ASP A 427 11.19 17.53 13.35
CA ASP A 427 12.19 17.54 12.28
C ASP A 427 11.73 18.33 11.05
N VAL A 428 10.43 18.30 10.75
CA VAL A 428 9.91 18.85 9.49
C VAL A 428 8.65 19.68 9.70
N ILE A 429 8.63 20.89 9.13
CA ILE A 429 7.42 21.71 8.98
C ILE A 429 6.96 21.70 7.52
N TRP A 430 5.65 21.64 7.27
CA TRP A 430 5.10 21.41 5.94
C TRP A 430 4.34 22.62 5.43
N LEU A 431 4.45 22.88 4.13
CA LEU A 431 3.71 23.89 3.41
C LEU A 431 2.76 23.23 2.42
N ASP A 432 1.47 23.34 2.72
CA ASP A 432 0.38 22.91 1.85
C ASP A 432 0.08 23.99 0.79
N ILE A 433 -0.94 23.84 -0.05
CA ILE A 433 -1.11 24.51 -1.36
C ILE A 433 -1.14 26.05 -1.30
N GLU A 434 -1.50 26.66 -0.16
CA GLU A 434 -1.56 28.13 -0.02
C GLU A 434 -0.19 28.82 -0.02
N HIS A 435 0.93 28.06 -0.04
CA HIS A 435 2.27 28.64 -0.17
C HIS A 435 2.63 29.07 -1.60
N THR A 436 1.88 28.59 -2.59
CA THR A 436 2.13 28.82 -4.01
C THR A 436 1.51 30.13 -4.51
N ASP A 437 2.02 30.71 -5.61
CA ASP A 437 1.35 31.82 -6.30
C ASP A 437 0.13 31.31 -7.08
N GLY A 438 -1.03 31.36 -6.43
CA GLY A 438 -2.31 31.02 -7.07
C GLY A 438 -2.39 29.57 -7.56
N LYS A 439 -1.80 28.64 -6.79
CA LYS A 439 -1.77 27.18 -7.09
C LYS A 439 -0.95 26.85 -8.35
N ARG A 440 0.04 27.69 -8.66
CA ARG A 440 1.12 27.37 -9.60
C ARG A 440 2.24 26.69 -8.82
N TYR A 441 2.41 25.38 -8.98
CA TYR A 441 3.52 24.67 -8.35
C TYR A 441 4.90 25.20 -8.80
N PHE A 442 5.96 24.89 -8.06
CA PHE A 442 7.30 25.47 -8.28
C PHE A 442 7.38 27.01 -8.13
N THR A 443 6.37 27.63 -7.52
CA THR A 443 6.35 29.07 -7.22
C THR A 443 6.06 29.30 -5.73
N TRP A 444 6.19 30.55 -5.30
CA TRP A 444 5.92 31.01 -3.94
C TRP A 444 4.98 32.21 -3.99
N ASP A 445 3.98 32.27 -3.10
CA ASP A 445 3.13 33.46 -2.97
C ASP A 445 4.01 34.66 -2.58
N PRO A 446 4.08 35.73 -3.40
CA PRO A 446 5.04 36.81 -3.20
C PRO A 446 4.71 37.70 -1.99
N ASN A 447 3.51 37.60 -1.41
CA ASN A 447 3.12 38.36 -0.23
C ASN A 447 3.33 37.55 1.06
N LYS A 448 2.99 36.25 1.03
CA LYS A 448 3.10 35.35 2.20
C LYS A 448 4.50 34.75 2.36
N PHE A 449 5.16 34.46 1.25
CA PHE A 449 6.48 33.83 1.20
C PHE A 449 7.45 34.62 0.28
N PRO A 450 7.75 35.89 0.61
CA PRO A 450 8.61 36.74 -0.21
C PRO A 450 10.11 36.38 -0.16
N GLN A 451 10.56 35.62 0.84
CA GLN A 451 11.96 35.28 1.13
C GLN A 451 12.13 33.81 1.58
N PRO A 452 11.66 32.82 0.78
CA PRO A 452 11.63 31.41 1.18
C PRO A 452 13.02 30.85 1.49
N ARG A 453 14.08 31.33 0.83
CA ARG A 453 15.47 30.97 1.14
C ARG A 453 15.88 31.37 2.56
N ASN A 454 15.42 32.51 3.08
CA ASN A 454 15.69 32.94 4.45
C ASN A 454 14.92 32.06 5.46
N MET A 455 13.66 31.74 5.17
CA MET A 455 12.86 30.82 5.98
C MET A 455 13.52 29.42 6.06
N LEU A 456 13.91 28.85 4.92
CA LEU A 456 14.63 27.58 4.86
C LEU A 456 15.97 27.64 5.61
N GLY A 457 16.71 28.75 5.49
CA GLY A 457 17.95 28.99 6.22
C GLY A 457 17.77 29.02 7.75
N ARG A 458 16.68 29.61 8.26
CA ARG A 458 16.36 29.60 9.69
C ARG A 458 16.08 28.18 10.21
N LEU A 459 15.32 27.38 9.46
CA LEU A 459 15.08 25.98 9.79
C LEU A 459 16.38 25.16 9.75
N ALA A 460 17.21 25.37 8.73
CA ALA A 460 18.52 24.71 8.60
C ALA A 460 19.44 25.04 9.78
N ALA A 461 19.45 26.28 10.27
CA ALA A 461 20.22 26.69 11.45
C ALA A 461 19.79 25.96 12.73
N LYS A 462 18.52 25.53 12.82
CA LYS A 462 17.99 24.67 13.90
C LYS A 462 18.04 23.17 13.56
N ARG A 463 18.66 22.80 12.44
CA ARG A 463 18.80 21.43 11.92
C ARG A 463 17.44 20.76 11.65
N ARG A 464 16.54 21.52 11.04
CA ARG A 464 15.19 21.11 10.62
C ARG A 464 15.03 21.23 9.10
N LYS A 465 14.00 20.55 8.59
CA LYS A 465 13.67 20.47 7.17
C LYS A 465 12.30 21.10 6.92
N MET A 466 12.02 21.34 5.65
CA MET A 466 10.71 21.74 5.17
C MET A 466 10.23 20.74 4.11
N VAL A 467 8.92 20.55 4.02
CA VAL A 467 8.30 19.88 2.88
C VAL A 467 7.33 20.85 2.21
N SER A 468 7.36 20.97 0.89
CA SER A 468 6.34 21.68 0.11
C SER A 468 5.56 20.72 -0.78
N ILE A 469 4.26 21.00 -0.92
CA ILE A 469 3.37 20.26 -1.82
C ILE A 469 3.63 20.62 -3.29
N VAL A 470 3.63 19.62 -4.16
CA VAL A 470 3.76 19.72 -5.62
C VAL A 470 2.88 18.66 -6.27
N ASP A 471 1.73 19.06 -6.82
CA ASP A 471 0.73 18.13 -7.35
C ASP A 471 0.81 18.02 -8.89
N PRO A 472 0.31 16.92 -9.49
CA PRO A 472 0.43 16.66 -10.91
C PRO A 472 -0.71 17.27 -11.73
N HIS A 473 -1.18 18.46 -11.35
CA HIS A 473 -2.13 19.25 -12.13
C HIS A 473 -1.59 20.67 -12.30
N ILE A 474 -1.49 21.14 -13.53
CA ILE A 474 -0.75 22.36 -13.87
C ILE A 474 -1.73 23.40 -14.36
N LYS A 475 -1.86 24.50 -13.60
CA LYS A 475 -2.73 25.63 -13.95
C LYS A 475 -2.58 26.02 -15.41
N VAL A 476 -3.68 26.05 -16.16
CA VAL A 476 -3.71 26.54 -17.54
C VAL A 476 -3.63 28.06 -17.51
N ASP A 477 -2.42 28.58 -17.73
CA ASP A 477 -2.13 30.01 -17.69
C ASP A 477 -0.93 30.32 -18.60
N SER A 478 -1.15 31.15 -19.62
CA SER A 478 -0.09 31.58 -20.55
C SER A 478 1.04 32.38 -19.89
N GLY A 479 0.82 32.95 -18.71
CA GLY A 479 1.86 33.61 -17.90
C GLY A 479 2.72 32.63 -17.10
N TYR A 480 2.37 31.35 -17.05
CA TYR A 480 3.04 30.34 -16.22
C TYR A 480 4.01 29.50 -17.04
N ARG A 481 5.31 29.62 -16.73
CA ARG A 481 6.41 28.95 -17.45
C ARG A 481 6.20 27.43 -17.58
N VAL A 482 5.90 26.76 -16.47
CA VAL A 482 5.75 25.29 -16.42
C VAL A 482 4.61 24.83 -17.33
N HIS A 483 3.46 25.52 -17.33
CA HIS A 483 2.37 25.23 -18.26
C HIS A 483 2.84 25.34 -19.72
N ASN A 484 3.49 26.45 -20.07
CA ASN A 484 3.94 26.70 -21.43
C ASN A 484 4.96 25.65 -21.90
N GLU A 485 5.89 25.24 -21.04
CA GLU A 485 6.89 24.22 -21.36
C GLU A 485 6.25 22.85 -21.60
N ILE A 486 5.38 22.39 -20.68
CA ILE A 486 4.67 21.11 -20.81
C ILE A 486 3.81 21.10 -22.07
N ARG A 487 3.05 22.18 -22.32
CA ARG A 487 2.20 22.33 -23.49
C ARG A 487 3.00 22.30 -24.79
N SER A 488 4.08 23.08 -24.87
CA SER A 488 4.91 23.19 -26.09
C SER A 488 5.61 21.88 -26.47
N ARG A 489 5.88 21.01 -25.49
CA ARG A 489 6.48 19.69 -25.68
C ARG A 489 5.44 18.58 -25.89
N GLY A 490 4.15 18.90 -25.80
CA GLY A 490 3.07 17.92 -25.92
C GLY A 490 3.02 16.93 -24.77
N PHE A 491 3.47 17.31 -23.58
CA PHE A 491 3.59 16.44 -22.41
C PHE A 491 2.30 16.32 -21.57
N TYR A 492 1.21 16.98 -21.96
CA TYR A 492 -0.09 16.74 -21.33
C TYR A 492 -0.70 15.42 -21.80
N VAL A 493 -1.38 14.74 -20.88
CA VAL A 493 -2.37 13.70 -21.21
C VAL A 493 -3.33 14.27 -22.25
N LYS A 494 -3.78 13.44 -23.20
CA LYS A 494 -4.67 13.87 -24.27
C LYS A 494 -6.09 13.38 -24.04
N THR A 495 -7.06 14.09 -24.59
CA THR A 495 -8.40 13.56 -24.83
C THR A 495 -8.39 12.60 -26.01
N LYS A 496 -9.49 11.86 -26.22
CA LYS A 496 -9.67 10.94 -27.36
C LYS A 496 -9.55 11.59 -28.76
N ASP A 497 -9.75 12.89 -28.87
CA ASP A 497 -9.60 13.65 -30.13
C ASP A 497 -8.17 14.19 -30.34
N GLY A 498 -7.26 13.94 -29.39
CA GLY A 498 -5.86 14.35 -29.45
C GLY A 498 -5.57 15.75 -28.90
N SER A 499 -6.56 16.48 -28.39
CA SER A 499 -6.33 17.75 -27.68
C SER A 499 -5.77 17.53 -26.27
N ASP A 500 -5.17 18.57 -25.66
CA ASP A 500 -4.69 18.50 -24.28
C ASP A 500 -5.88 18.26 -23.34
N TYR A 501 -5.75 17.29 -22.43
CA TYR A 501 -6.75 17.07 -21.40
C TYR A 501 -6.72 18.23 -20.40
N GLU A 502 -7.86 18.93 -20.30
CA GLU A 502 -8.08 19.99 -19.33
C GLU A 502 -9.22 19.59 -18.38
N GLY A 503 -8.96 19.70 -17.08
CA GLY A 503 -9.92 19.47 -16.00
C GLY A 503 -9.89 20.60 -14.98
N TRP A 504 -10.68 20.47 -13.91
CA TRP A 504 -10.70 21.40 -12.79
C TRP A 504 -10.05 20.76 -11.56
N CYS A 505 -9.14 21.50 -10.92
CA CYS A 505 -8.59 21.15 -9.62
C CYS A 505 -8.35 22.44 -8.81
N TRP A 506 -7.42 22.45 -7.84
CA TRP A 506 -7.15 23.60 -6.97
C TRP A 506 -6.90 24.93 -7.70
N PRO A 507 -6.14 25.00 -8.82
CA PRO A 507 -5.95 26.25 -9.55
C PRO A 507 -7.10 26.62 -10.51
N GLY A 508 -8.22 25.89 -10.49
CA GLY A 508 -9.26 25.94 -11.51
C GLY A 508 -8.89 25.09 -12.72
N SER A 509 -9.04 25.64 -13.93
CA SER A 509 -8.62 24.97 -15.17
C SER A 509 -7.15 24.56 -15.12
N SER A 510 -6.91 23.26 -15.34
CA SER A 510 -5.63 22.59 -15.15
C SER A 510 -5.39 21.56 -16.26
N GLY A 511 -4.17 21.51 -16.79
CA GLY A 511 -3.69 20.40 -17.62
C GLY A 511 -2.97 19.36 -16.76
N TYR A 512 -3.02 18.09 -17.18
CA TYR A 512 -2.48 16.97 -16.41
C TYR A 512 -1.29 16.35 -17.13
N PRO A 513 -0.06 16.47 -16.61
CA PRO A 513 1.12 15.95 -17.31
C PRO A 513 1.08 14.43 -17.42
N ASP A 514 1.51 13.89 -18.56
CA ASP A 514 1.53 12.46 -18.78
C ASP A 514 2.79 11.82 -18.19
N PHE A 515 2.71 11.41 -16.93
CA PHE A 515 3.82 10.77 -16.23
C PHE A 515 4.17 9.36 -16.76
N THR A 516 3.36 8.78 -17.65
CA THR A 516 3.71 7.52 -18.34
C THR A 516 4.79 7.75 -19.39
N ASN A 517 4.93 8.99 -19.89
CA ASN A 517 5.99 9.38 -20.80
C ASN A 517 7.33 9.56 -20.05
N PRO A 518 8.37 8.76 -20.34
CA PRO A 518 9.67 8.89 -19.68
C PRO A 518 10.33 10.26 -19.90
N GLU A 519 10.09 10.95 -21.02
CA GLU A 519 10.62 12.29 -21.27
C GLU A 519 9.94 13.34 -20.38
N MET A 520 8.63 13.22 -20.14
CA MET A 520 7.91 14.07 -19.18
C MET A 520 8.45 13.83 -17.76
N ARG A 521 8.69 12.58 -17.37
CA ARG A 521 9.30 12.27 -16.06
C ARG A 521 10.70 12.87 -15.91
N ALA A 522 11.53 12.78 -16.95
CA ALA A 522 12.86 13.39 -16.96
C ALA A 522 12.79 14.93 -16.87
N TRP A 523 11.86 15.55 -17.60
CA TRP A 523 11.62 16.99 -17.50
C TRP A 523 11.13 17.39 -16.09
N TRP A 524 10.18 16.64 -15.53
CA TRP A 524 9.69 16.84 -14.16
C TRP A 524 10.82 16.75 -13.13
N ALA A 525 11.66 15.72 -13.22
CA ALA A 525 12.82 15.57 -12.34
C ALA A 525 13.77 16.78 -12.43
N SER A 526 14.00 17.31 -13.63
CA SER A 526 14.87 18.48 -13.84
C SER A 526 14.33 19.78 -13.21
N MET A 527 13.01 19.89 -13.06
CA MET A 527 12.36 21.06 -12.43
C MET A 527 12.70 21.21 -10.94
N PHE A 528 13.17 20.14 -10.28
CA PHE A 528 13.58 20.19 -8.87
C PHE A 528 15.03 20.64 -8.65
N SER A 529 15.80 20.89 -9.72
CA SER A 529 17.11 21.52 -9.57
C SER A 529 16.97 22.89 -8.90
N TYR A 530 17.97 23.28 -8.09
CA TYR A 530 17.91 24.54 -7.31
C TYR A 530 17.78 25.80 -8.19
N ASP A 531 18.23 25.72 -9.44
CA ASP A 531 18.11 26.80 -10.42
C ASP A 531 16.71 26.85 -11.07
N GLN A 532 15.97 25.74 -11.12
CA GLN A 532 14.64 25.66 -11.72
C GLN A 532 13.53 25.88 -10.71
N TYR A 533 13.64 25.28 -9.51
CA TYR A 533 12.77 25.56 -8.38
C TYR A 533 13.41 26.65 -7.51
N GLU A 534 13.26 27.89 -7.96
CA GLU A 534 13.92 29.05 -7.37
C GLU A 534 13.66 29.14 -5.86
N ALA A 535 14.72 29.52 -5.14
CA ALA A 535 14.78 29.66 -3.68
C ALA A 535 14.61 28.37 -2.85
N SER A 536 14.45 27.21 -3.48
CA SER A 536 14.62 25.92 -2.80
C SER A 536 16.06 25.72 -2.29
N MET A 537 16.22 24.90 -1.26
CA MET A 537 17.50 24.58 -0.62
C MET A 537 17.59 23.08 -0.32
N GLU A 538 18.76 22.61 0.14
CA GLU A 538 19.03 21.20 0.46
C GLU A 538 18.09 20.62 1.52
N ASN A 539 17.52 21.47 2.39
CA ASN A 539 16.57 21.07 3.42
C ASN A 539 15.09 21.15 3.01
N LEU A 540 14.77 21.38 1.74
CA LEU A 540 13.39 21.32 1.20
C LEU A 540 13.13 19.96 0.54
N TYR A 541 12.08 19.26 0.95
CA TYR A 541 11.62 17.98 0.39
C TYR A 541 10.18 18.10 -0.11
N ILE A 542 9.61 17.05 -0.70
CA ILE A 542 8.39 17.18 -1.50
C ILE A 542 7.27 16.28 -1.01
N TRP A 543 6.05 16.79 -1.15
CA TRP A 543 4.81 16.06 -1.00
C TRP A 543 4.08 16.07 -2.34
N ASN A 544 3.79 14.89 -2.90
CA ASN A 544 2.87 14.74 -4.03
C ASN A 544 1.50 14.36 -3.50
N ASP A 545 0.54 15.26 -3.64
CA ASP A 545 -0.87 15.00 -3.39
C ASP A 545 -1.65 14.96 -4.71
N MET A 546 -2.94 14.64 -4.65
CA MET A 546 -3.88 14.73 -5.78
C MET A 546 -3.44 13.90 -7.01
N ASN A 547 -2.63 12.86 -6.79
CA ASN A 547 -1.91 12.14 -7.83
C ASN A 547 -2.57 10.82 -8.23
N GLU A 548 -3.85 10.64 -7.95
CA GLU A 548 -4.66 9.52 -8.42
C GLU A 548 -4.71 9.39 -9.96
N PRO A 549 -4.96 10.44 -10.77
CA PRO A 549 -5.07 11.89 -10.51
C PRO A 549 -6.46 12.36 -10.05
N SER A 550 -6.49 13.33 -9.12
CA SER A 550 -7.74 13.98 -8.72
C SER A 550 -8.16 15.04 -9.75
N VAL A 551 -9.40 14.92 -10.23
CA VAL A 551 -10.03 15.84 -11.19
C VAL A 551 -11.45 16.17 -10.71
N PHE A 552 -11.66 17.36 -10.15
CA PHE A 552 -12.88 17.72 -9.43
C PHE A 552 -14.16 17.63 -10.27
N ASN A 553 -14.04 17.89 -11.57
CA ASN A 553 -15.15 17.79 -12.51
C ASN A 553 -15.12 16.51 -13.35
N GLY A 554 -14.23 15.57 -13.06
CA GLY A 554 -14.12 14.29 -13.75
C GLY A 554 -15.05 13.22 -13.17
N PRO A 555 -15.27 12.10 -13.90
CA PRO A 555 -16.02 10.97 -13.35
C PRO A 555 -15.32 10.44 -12.10
N GLU A 556 -16.08 10.21 -11.03
CA GLU A 556 -15.54 9.69 -9.76
C GLU A 556 -14.39 10.54 -9.18
N VAL A 557 -14.32 11.83 -9.53
CA VAL A 557 -13.23 12.74 -9.13
C VAL A 557 -11.87 12.34 -9.74
N THR A 558 -11.87 11.68 -10.90
CA THR A 558 -10.64 11.35 -11.64
C THR A 558 -10.76 11.55 -13.15
N MET A 559 -9.69 11.28 -13.87
CA MET A 559 -9.57 11.44 -15.31
C MET A 559 -10.57 10.54 -16.07
N TYR A 560 -10.98 10.97 -17.27
CA TYR A 560 -11.80 10.16 -18.17
C TYR A 560 -11.05 8.89 -18.59
N LYS A 561 -11.76 7.76 -18.61
CA LYS A 561 -11.18 6.46 -19.01
C LYS A 561 -10.65 6.42 -20.43
N ASP A 562 -11.28 7.16 -21.35
CA ASP A 562 -10.91 7.27 -22.77
C ASP A 562 -9.89 8.40 -23.05
N ALA A 563 -9.32 9.03 -22.01
CA ALA A 563 -8.14 9.88 -22.17
C ALA A 563 -6.93 9.04 -22.63
N LEU A 564 -6.04 9.64 -23.41
CA LEU A 564 -4.93 8.98 -24.07
C LEU A 564 -3.59 9.40 -23.48
N HIS A 565 -2.76 8.40 -23.22
CA HIS A 565 -1.39 8.51 -22.73
C HIS A 565 -0.37 8.12 -23.82
N GLN A 566 0.91 8.30 -23.52
CA GLN A 566 2.04 7.92 -24.37
C GLN A 566 1.88 6.50 -24.92
N GLY A 567 2.08 6.34 -26.23
CA GLY A 567 1.90 5.07 -26.92
C GLY A 567 0.46 4.75 -27.33
N GLY A 568 -0.48 5.67 -27.09
CA GLY A 568 -1.90 5.51 -27.46
C GLY A 568 -2.70 4.63 -26.50
N TRP A 569 -2.17 4.40 -25.29
CA TRP A 569 -2.87 3.69 -24.22
C TRP A 569 -3.96 4.56 -23.63
N GLU A 570 -5.09 3.94 -23.27
CA GLU A 570 -6.18 4.63 -22.59
C GLU A 570 -5.84 4.80 -21.10
N HIS A 571 -6.42 5.81 -20.46
CA HIS A 571 -6.28 6.00 -19.03
C HIS A 571 -6.75 4.77 -18.25
N ARG A 572 -7.79 4.07 -18.73
CA ARG A 572 -8.26 2.82 -18.12
C ARG A 572 -7.20 1.73 -18.01
N ASP A 573 -6.20 1.72 -18.91
CA ASP A 573 -5.18 0.67 -18.97
C ASP A 573 -4.14 0.79 -17.85
N LEU A 574 -3.94 2.03 -17.36
CA LEU A 574 -2.80 2.38 -16.52
C LEU A 574 -3.14 3.30 -15.34
N HIS A 575 -4.42 3.57 -15.09
CA HIS A 575 -4.89 4.51 -14.06
C HIS A 575 -4.15 4.35 -12.73
N ASN A 576 -4.06 3.11 -12.21
CA ASN A 576 -3.43 2.86 -10.91
C ASN A 576 -1.89 3.12 -10.90
N LEU A 577 -1.23 3.24 -12.07
CA LEU A 577 0.19 3.59 -12.17
C LEU A 577 0.46 5.09 -12.20
N TYR A 578 -0.53 5.95 -12.42
CA TYR A 578 -0.29 7.38 -12.61
C TYR A 578 0.43 7.99 -11.39
N GLY A 579 -0.12 7.76 -10.19
CA GLY A 579 0.48 8.23 -8.94
C GLY A 579 1.86 7.64 -8.64
N PHE A 580 2.08 6.36 -8.98
CA PHE A 580 3.39 5.70 -8.90
C PHE A 580 4.44 6.45 -9.74
N TYR A 581 4.10 6.87 -10.95
CA TYR A 581 5.03 7.60 -11.82
C TYR A 581 5.28 9.04 -11.36
N VAL A 582 4.29 9.71 -10.78
CA VAL A 582 4.47 11.04 -10.16
C VAL A 582 5.49 10.96 -9.04
N GLN A 583 5.30 10.01 -8.10
CA GLN A 583 6.21 9.83 -6.97
C GLN A 583 7.62 9.45 -7.45
N MET A 584 7.73 8.55 -8.43
CA MET A 584 9.01 8.15 -9.02
C MET A 584 9.75 9.34 -9.63
N ALA A 585 9.09 10.16 -10.45
CA ALA A 585 9.72 11.29 -11.12
C ALA A 585 10.15 12.36 -10.11
N THR A 586 9.36 12.61 -9.06
CA THR A 586 9.72 13.53 -7.98
C THR A 586 10.92 13.03 -7.18
N ALA A 587 10.94 11.74 -6.80
CA ALA A 587 12.07 11.14 -6.08
C ALA A 587 13.36 11.25 -6.90
N GLN A 588 13.30 10.92 -8.20
CA GLN A 588 14.41 11.11 -9.14
C GLN A 588 14.87 12.57 -9.21
N GLY A 589 13.95 13.54 -9.18
CA GLY A 589 14.31 14.97 -9.15
C GLY A 589 15.10 15.37 -7.91
N LEU A 590 14.71 14.87 -6.73
CA LEU A 590 15.44 15.14 -5.48
C LEU A 590 16.81 14.47 -5.41
N GLU A 591 16.96 13.32 -6.04
CA GLU A 591 18.27 12.67 -6.22
C GLU A 591 19.14 13.47 -7.18
N GLN A 592 18.61 13.85 -8.35
CA GLN A 592 19.33 14.57 -9.40
C GLN A 592 19.85 15.93 -8.94
N ARG A 593 19.04 16.72 -8.21
CA ARG A 593 19.46 18.04 -7.72
C ARG A 593 20.66 17.99 -6.76
N SER A 594 20.89 16.83 -6.13
CA SER A 594 22.04 16.59 -5.24
C SER A 594 23.25 15.95 -5.94
N GLY A 595 23.16 15.71 -7.26
CA GLY A 595 24.16 14.95 -8.00
C GLY A 595 24.14 13.45 -7.70
N GLY A 596 23.00 12.92 -7.24
CA GLY A 596 22.83 11.50 -6.89
C GLY A 596 23.42 11.11 -5.52
N LEU A 597 23.73 12.09 -4.66
CA LEU A 597 24.31 11.82 -3.34
C LEU A 597 23.23 11.66 -2.25
N GLU A 598 22.26 12.55 -2.20
CA GLU A 598 21.24 12.61 -1.16
C GLU A 598 20.06 11.68 -1.45
N ARG A 599 19.57 11.01 -0.42
CA ARG A 599 18.37 10.18 -0.52
C ARG A 599 17.12 11.07 -0.57
N PRO A 600 16.12 10.72 -1.41
CA PRO A 600 14.90 11.49 -1.50
C PRO A 600 14.02 11.29 -0.26
N PHE A 601 13.18 12.28 0.03
CA PHE A 601 11.96 12.08 0.81
C PHE A 601 10.80 12.67 0.01
N VAL A 602 9.89 11.78 -0.40
CA VAL A 602 8.66 12.13 -1.10
C VAL A 602 7.51 11.41 -0.41
N LEU A 603 6.53 12.17 0.07
CA LEU A 603 5.24 11.63 0.50
C LEU A 603 4.30 11.59 -0.70
N SER A 604 3.60 10.47 -0.92
CA SER A 604 2.63 10.30 -2.02
C SER A 604 1.27 9.85 -1.50
N ARG A 605 0.17 10.37 -2.06
CA ARG A 605 -1.18 9.92 -1.72
C ARG A 605 -1.53 8.65 -2.48
N ALA A 606 -1.49 8.73 -3.80
CA ALA A 606 -1.68 7.58 -4.67
C ALA A 606 -0.40 6.76 -4.80
N PHE A 607 -0.56 5.44 -4.93
CA PHE A 607 0.55 4.50 -5.04
C PHE A 607 0.13 3.23 -5.78
N PHE A 608 1.14 2.46 -6.20
CA PHE A 608 0.99 1.12 -6.77
C PHE A 608 2.03 0.15 -6.19
N ALA A 609 1.95 -1.12 -6.57
CA ALA A 609 3.04 -2.07 -6.35
C ALA A 609 4.38 -1.48 -6.83
N GLY A 610 5.37 -1.41 -5.94
CA GLY A 610 6.68 -0.81 -6.23
C GLY A 610 6.88 0.61 -5.68
N SER A 611 5.83 1.31 -5.24
CA SER A 611 5.93 2.66 -4.66
C SER A 611 6.82 2.73 -3.39
N GLN A 612 7.03 1.60 -2.70
CA GLN A 612 7.97 1.52 -1.57
C GLN A 612 9.40 1.96 -1.93
N ARG A 613 9.77 1.95 -3.22
CA ARG A 613 11.09 2.38 -3.70
C ARG A 613 11.28 3.90 -3.71
N TYR A 614 10.22 4.69 -3.53
CA TYR A 614 10.28 6.13 -3.81
C TYR A 614 9.94 7.02 -2.61
N GLY A 615 9.52 6.46 -1.49
CA GLY A 615 9.34 7.22 -0.25
C GLY A 615 8.24 6.68 0.65
N ALA A 616 7.45 7.62 1.19
CA ALA A 616 6.37 7.36 2.12
C ALA A 616 5.00 7.47 1.44
N VAL A 617 4.00 6.87 2.07
CA VAL A 617 2.58 7.08 1.77
C VAL A 617 1.82 7.42 3.06
N TRP A 618 0.62 7.98 2.95
CA TRP A 618 -0.29 8.13 4.09
C TRP A 618 -1.72 7.82 3.67
N THR A 619 -2.60 7.57 4.65
CA THR A 619 -3.96 7.09 4.39
C THR A 619 -4.97 8.16 3.95
N GLY A 620 -4.49 9.24 3.35
CA GLY A 620 -5.30 10.38 2.90
C GLY A 620 -6.14 11.05 3.99
N ASP A 621 -7.28 11.58 3.57
CA ASP A 621 -8.07 12.56 4.33
C ASP A 621 -9.01 11.89 5.35
N ASN A 622 -8.43 11.43 6.46
CA ASN A 622 -9.16 10.84 7.60
C ASN A 622 -9.93 11.87 8.44
N ALA A 623 -10.78 11.44 9.38
CA ALA A 623 -11.53 12.33 10.27
C ALA A 623 -11.02 12.31 11.71
N ALA A 624 -11.18 13.42 12.43
CA ALA A 624 -10.83 13.58 13.84
C ALA A 624 -11.80 12.83 14.77
N GLU A 625 -11.84 11.51 14.65
CA GLU A 625 -12.72 10.59 15.36
C GLU A 625 -11.96 9.35 15.85
N TRP A 626 -12.43 8.74 16.95
CA TRP A 626 -11.79 7.59 17.58
C TRP A 626 -11.67 6.39 16.63
N ASP A 627 -12.70 6.11 15.82
CA ASP A 627 -12.67 4.98 14.89
C ASP A 627 -11.67 5.20 13.73
N HIS A 628 -11.46 6.45 13.29
CA HIS A 628 -10.41 6.78 12.30
C HIS A 628 -9.00 6.66 12.91
N MET A 629 -8.83 6.96 14.21
CA MET A 629 -7.58 6.67 14.89
C MET A 629 -7.35 5.16 14.99
N LYS A 630 -8.38 4.38 15.32
CA LYS A 630 -8.33 2.92 15.44
C LYS A 630 -8.01 2.24 14.09
N ILE A 631 -8.73 2.61 13.02
CA ILE A 631 -8.55 2.03 11.68
C ILE A 631 -7.16 2.32 11.08
N SER A 632 -6.45 3.35 11.58
CA SER A 632 -5.09 3.63 11.11
C SER A 632 -4.13 2.46 11.32
N ILE A 633 -4.39 1.61 12.33
CA ILE A 633 -3.59 0.43 12.61
C ILE A 633 -3.75 -0.63 11.50
N PRO A 634 -4.94 -1.20 11.23
CA PRO A 634 -5.12 -2.20 10.17
C PRO A 634 -4.74 -1.67 8.77
N MET A 635 -4.98 -0.38 8.47
CA MET A 635 -4.58 0.24 7.20
C MET A 635 -3.05 0.27 7.03
N CYS A 636 -2.30 0.71 8.05
CA CYS A 636 -0.84 0.69 7.99
C CYS A 636 -0.29 -0.74 7.93
N LEU A 637 -0.93 -1.69 8.63
CA LEU A 637 -0.53 -3.09 8.62
C LEU A 637 -0.75 -3.75 7.24
N SER A 638 -1.85 -3.45 6.54
CA SER A 638 -2.11 -3.99 5.20
C SER A 638 -1.10 -3.46 4.16
N LEU A 639 -0.73 -2.18 4.25
CA LEU A 639 0.36 -1.58 3.46
C LEU A 639 1.71 -2.23 3.77
N ALA A 640 2.02 -2.44 5.05
CA ALA A 640 3.28 -3.03 5.47
C ALA A 640 3.42 -4.48 4.97
N LEU A 641 2.35 -5.28 5.01
CA LEU A 641 2.32 -6.65 4.46
C LEU A 641 2.54 -6.69 2.94
N THR A 642 2.21 -5.60 2.25
CA THR A 642 2.32 -5.47 0.79
C THR A 642 3.55 -4.66 0.35
N GLY A 643 4.56 -4.56 1.23
CA GLY A 643 5.88 -4.01 0.94
C GLY A 643 6.04 -2.52 1.23
N ILE A 644 4.96 -1.77 1.41
CA ILE A 644 4.99 -0.34 1.72
C ILE A 644 5.10 -0.17 3.24
N SER A 645 6.33 -0.23 3.74
CA SER A 645 6.60 -0.12 5.18
C SER A 645 6.60 1.31 5.71
N PHE A 646 6.75 2.31 4.84
CA PHE A 646 6.78 3.72 5.25
C PHE A 646 5.40 4.38 5.13
N CYS A 647 4.49 3.97 6.02
CA CYS A 647 3.09 4.42 6.03
C CYS A 647 2.67 5.03 7.38
N GLY A 648 1.61 5.84 7.37
CA GLY A 648 1.03 6.47 8.55
C GLY A 648 -0.31 7.13 8.24
N ALA A 649 -1.00 7.62 9.27
CA ALA A 649 -2.23 8.39 9.13
C ALA A 649 -2.06 9.78 9.76
N ASP A 650 -2.87 10.75 9.33
CA ASP A 650 -2.79 12.11 9.87
C ASP A 650 -3.21 12.14 11.34
N VAL A 651 -2.25 12.48 12.21
CA VAL A 651 -2.42 12.50 13.66
C VAL A 651 -3.36 13.63 14.05
N GLY A 652 -4.42 13.26 14.75
CA GLY A 652 -5.53 14.13 15.15
C GLY A 652 -6.65 14.25 14.12
N GLY A 653 -6.55 13.56 12.98
CA GLY A 653 -7.57 13.50 11.93
C GLY A 653 -7.67 14.75 11.05
N PHE A 654 -7.63 14.59 9.74
CA PHE A 654 -7.62 15.70 8.78
C PHE A 654 -8.89 16.55 8.89
N PHE A 655 -10.07 15.95 8.75
CA PHE A 655 -11.36 16.62 8.93
C PHE A 655 -11.75 16.74 10.40
N LYS A 656 -12.62 17.72 10.71
CA LYS A 656 -13.18 17.98 12.05
C LYS A 656 -12.10 18.39 13.08
N SER A 657 -12.52 18.61 14.32
CA SER A 657 -11.63 19.04 15.41
C SER A 657 -11.63 17.98 16.51
N PRO A 658 -10.48 17.38 16.85
CA PRO A 658 -10.41 16.41 17.93
C PRO A 658 -10.55 17.12 19.29
N ASP A 659 -11.14 16.43 20.27
CA ASP A 659 -10.99 16.85 21.66
C ASP A 659 -9.56 16.58 22.16
N ALA A 660 -9.25 17.07 23.37
CA ALA A 660 -7.92 16.94 23.92
C ALA A 660 -7.51 15.49 24.20
N GLU A 661 -8.45 14.63 24.59
CA GLU A 661 -8.18 13.22 24.88
C GLU A 661 -7.82 12.46 23.60
N LEU A 662 -8.66 12.59 22.57
CA LEU A 662 -8.44 12.01 21.25
C LEU A 662 -7.11 12.49 20.68
N LEU A 663 -6.81 13.79 20.76
CA LEU A 663 -5.55 14.31 20.25
C LEU A 663 -4.35 13.68 20.98
N VAL A 664 -4.35 13.64 22.31
CA VAL A 664 -3.28 13.00 23.09
C VAL A 664 -3.12 11.53 22.70
N ARG A 665 -4.21 10.76 22.63
CA ARG A 665 -4.16 9.35 22.21
C ARG A 665 -3.64 9.18 20.79
N TRP A 666 -3.98 10.08 19.88
CA TRP A 666 -3.50 10.00 18.51
C TRP A 666 -2.00 10.28 18.40
N TYR A 667 -1.45 11.23 19.19
CA TYR A 667 0.00 11.39 19.28
C TYR A 667 0.69 10.12 19.81
N GLN A 668 0.05 9.38 20.74
CA GLN A 668 0.58 8.12 21.25
C GLN A 668 0.53 7.00 20.20
N VAL A 669 -0.53 6.90 19.41
CA VAL A 669 -0.63 5.97 18.27
C VAL A 669 0.43 6.31 17.21
N GLY A 670 0.45 7.56 16.74
CA GLY A 670 1.33 8.01 15.67
C GLY A 670 2.82 7.93 16.03
N ALA A 671 3.18 8.15 17.30
CA ALA A 671 4.57 7.99 17.76
C ALA A 671 5.12 6.57 17.51
N TYR A 672 4.23 5.57 17.42
CA TYR A 672 4.55 4.17 17.17
C TYR A 672 4.23 3.70 15.73
N GLN A 673 3.86 4.60 14.80
CA GLN A 673 3.67 4.29 13.37
C GLN A 673 4.87 4.75 12.51
N PRO A 674 5.18 4.06 11.39
CA PRO A 674 6.38 4.34 10.59
C PRO A 674 6.51 5.79 10.08
N PHE A 675 5.47 6.35 9.47
CA PHE A 675 5.38 7.77 9.10
C PHE A 675 4.56 8.52 10.15
N TYR A 676 5.11 9.61 10.71
CA TYR A 676 4.53 10.30 11.85
C TYR A 676 4.33 11.79 11.59
N ARG A 677 3.14 12.14 11.09
CA ARG A 677 2.74 13.50 10.74
C ARG A 677 1.45 13.91 11.42
N THR A 678 1.40 15.13 11.95
CA THR A 678 0.14 15.83 12.20
C THR A 678 -0.22 16.68 11.00
N HIS A 679 -1.47 16.65 10.59
CA HIS A 679 -1.99 17.46 9.49
C HIS A 679 -3.48 17.65 9.68
N ALA A 680 -4.03 18.76 9.19
CA ALA A 680 -5.38 19.22 9.49
C ALA A 680 -5.96 20.02 8.31
N HIS A 681 -7.26 19.86 8.06
CA HIS A 681 -8.01 20.56 7.01
C HIS A 681 -8.09 22.08 7.25
N LEU A 682 -8.32 22.86 6.18
CA LEU A 682 -8.39 24.32 6.18
C LEU A 682 -9.30 24.90 7.27
N ASP A 683 -10.51 24.36 7.38
CA ASP A 683 -11.56 24.85 8.29
C ASP A 683 -11.31 24.49 9.77
N THR A 684 -10.25 23.73 10.07
CA THR A 684 -9.95 23.32 11.44
C THR A 684 -9.25 24.42 12.21
N VAL A 685 -9.57 24.52 13.50
CA VAL A 685 -8.84 25.36 14.44
C VAL A 685 -7.37 24.91 14.54
N ARG A 686 -6.49 25.84 14.89
CA ARG A 686 -5.07 25.54 15.14
C ARG A 686 -4.94 24.49 16.24
N ARG A 687 -4.05 23.52 16.01
CA ARG A 687 -3.86 22.39 16.93
C ARG A 687 -2.40 21.95 17.07
N GLU A 688 -1.47 22.89 16.97
CA GLU A 688 -0.10 22.67 17.43
C GLU A 688 -0.11 22.17 18.89
N PRO A 689 0.80 21.25 19.28
CA PRO A 689 0.72 20.49 20.53
C PRO A 689 0.51 21.30 21.82
N TRP A 690 0.98 22.55 21.85
CA TRP A 690 0.94 23.41 23.03
C TRP A 690 -0.39 24.13 23.26
N LEU A 691 -1.35 24.02 22.32
CA LEU A 691 -2.63 24.73 22.40
C LEU A 691 -3.67 24.03 23.30
N PHE A 692 -3.39 22.83 23.81
CA PHE A 692 -4.34 22.00 24.57
C PHE A 692 -4.13 22.01 26.08
N GLY A 693 -3.47 23.05 26.61
CA GLY A 693 -3.16 23.19 28.04
C GLY A 693 -1.93 22.39 28.49
N GLU A 694 -1.37 22.76 29.65
CA GLU A 694 -0.07 22.25 30.12
C GLU A 694 -0.03 20.73 30.35
N GLU A 695 -1.13 20.15 30.83
CA GLU A 695 -1.22 18.70 31.08
C GLU A 695 -1.14 17.91 29.77
N ASN A 696 -2.04 18.17 28.82
CA ASN A 696 -2.06 17.48 27.53
C ASN A 696 -0.78 17.74 26.72
N LYS A 697 -0.26 18.98 26.76
CA LYS A 697 1.03 19.33 26.16
C LYS A 697 2.16 18.46 26.71
N ALA A 698 2.21 18.23 28.02
CA ALA A 698 3.23 17.38 28.63
C ALA A 698 3.11 15.92 28.18
N LEU A 699 1.89 15.41 28.01
CA LEU A 699 1.62 14.05 27.52
C LEU A 699 2.01 13.87 26.05
N ILE A 700 1.64 14.83 25.20
CA ILE A 700 2.03 14.84 23.78
C ILE A 700 3.56 14.92 23.65
N ARG A 701 4.19 15.84 24.40
CA ARG A 701 5.65 15.94 24.47
C ARG A 701 6.29 14.61 24.88
N ALA A 702 5.74 13.90 25.86
CA ALA A 702 6.27 12.62 26.29
C ALA A 702 6.20 11.56 25.17
N ALA A 703 5.08 11.46 24.45
CA ALA A 703 4.92 10.54 23.32
C ALA A 703 5.93 10.84 22.21
N ILE A 704 6.07 12.11 21.82
CA ILE A 704 7.05 12.54 20.82
C ILE A 704 8.47 12.20 21.29
N ARG A 705 8.83 12.50 22.55
CA ARG A 705 10.18 12.19 23.06
C ARG A 705 10.48 10.69 23.08
N GLN A 706 9.48 9.82 23.32
CA GLN A 706 9.65 8.37 23.19
C GLN A 706 10.00 7.97 21.75
N ARG A 707 9.31 8.54 20.75
CA ARG A 707 9.65 8.35 19.33
C ARG A 707 11.10 8.73 19.04
N TYR A 708 11.55 9.91 19.48
CA TYR A 708 12.94 10.36 19.28
C TYR A 708 13.96 9.43 19.95
N ALA A 709 13.68 8.97 21.16
CA ALA A 709 14.57 8.03 21.85
C ALA A 709 14.70 6.70 21.09
N LEU A 710 13.63 6.26 20.40
CA LEU A 710 13.57 5.04 19.61
C LEU A 710 14.07 5.18 18.17
N LEU A 711 14.46 6.37 17.70
CA LEU A 711 14.94 6.56 16.32
C LEU A 711 16.03 5.57 15.89
N PRO A 712 17.02 5.18 16.74
CA PRO A 712 17.98 4.14 16.37
C PRO A 712 17.34 2.79 16.00
N TYR A 713 16.30 2.38 16.75
CA TYR A 713 15.59 1.13 16.51
C TYR A 713 14.70 1.22 15.26
N TRP A 714 13.98 2.34 15.10
CA TRP A 714 13.22 2.61 13.89
C TRP A 714 14.10 2.56 12.64
N TYR A 715 15.23 3.26 12.68
CA TYR A 715 16.16 3.35 11.57
C TYR A 715 16.78 1.99 11.21
N THR A 716 17.11 1.19 12.22
CA THR A 716 17.58 -0.20 12.01
C THR A 716 16.48 -1.07 11.40
N THR A 717 15.23 -0.90 11.82
CA THR A 717 14.10 -1.66 11.26
C THR A 717 13.84 -1.27 9.79
N PHE A 718 13.96 0.02 9.45
CA PHE A 718 13.93 0.45 8.05
C PHE A 718 15.09 -0.12 7.23
N TYR A 719 16.29 -0.25 7.81
CA TYR A 719 17.39 -0.94 7.14
C TYR A 719 17.09 -2.43 6.89
N HIS A 720 16.43 -3.13 7.82
CA HIS A 720 15.96 -4.49 7.55
C HIS A 720 14.97 -4.54 6.39
N SER A 721 14.03 -3.60 6.34
CA SER A 721 13.07 -3.48 5.25
C SER A 721 13.77 -3.23 3.91
N TYR A 722 14.73 -2.31 3.89
CA TYR A 722 15.58 -2.03 2.73
C TYR A 722 16.38 -3.25 2.26
N ARG A 723 16.97 -4.02 3.18
CA ARG A 723 17.85 -5.15 2.83
C ARG A 723 17.10 -6.44 2.48
N SER A 724 15.93 -6.67 3.07
CA SER A 724 15.26 -7.98 3.04
C SER A 724 13.78 -7.94 2.74
N GLY A 725 13.18 -6.75 2.60
CA GLY A 725 11.75 -6.59 2.35
C GLY A 725 10.87 -6.86 3.57
N GLN A 726 11.45 -7.02 4.76
CA GLN A 726 10.66 -7.25 5.97
C GLN A 726 9.82 -6.02 6.34
N PRO A 727 8.56 -6.20 6.76
CA PRO A 727 7.74 -5.08 7.22
C PRO A 727 8.33 -4.44 8.49
N VAL A 728 8.27 -3.11 8.57
CA VAL A 728 8.69 -2.36 9.78
C VAL A 728 7.66 -2.52 10.90
N MET A 729 6.39 -2.24 10.59
CA MET A 729 5.24 -2.49 11.45
C MET A 729 4.65 -3.84 11.05
N ARG A 730 4.46 -4.76 12.01
CA ARG A 730 4.10 -6.16 11.72
C ARG A 730 2.82 -6.55 12.48
N PRO A 731 1.87 -7.22 11.81
CA PRO A 731 0.85 -7.99 12.50
C PRO A 731 1.51 -9.10 13.34
N LEU A 732 0.90 -9.49 14.45
CA LEU A 732 1.49 -10.50 15.33
C LEU A 732 1.70 -11.85 14.62
N TRP A 733 0.80 -12.25 13.72
CA TRP A 733 0.88 -13.54 13.02
C TRP A 733 2.15 -13.69 12.18
N VAL A 734 2.79 -12.59 11.77
CA VAL A 734 4.06 -12.63 11.03
C VAL A 734 5.19 -13.20 11.88
N GLU A 735 5.22 -12.88 13.18
CA GLU A 735 6.23 -13.38 14.14
C GLU A 735 5.76 -14.64 14.88
N TYR A 736 4.45 -14.90 14.87
CA TYR A 736 3.81 -16.02 15.55
C TYR A 736 2.91 -16.83 14.58
N PRO A 737 3.48 -17.40 13.50
CA PRO A 737 2.70 -18.04 12.43
C PRO A 737 1.95 -19.30 12.88
N ASP A 738 2.36 -19.92 13.99
CA ASP A 738 1.69 -21.10 14.55
C ASP A 738 0.55 -20.74 15.54
N ASP A 739 0.39 -19.46 15.87
CA ASP A 739 -0.55 -18.97 16.88
C ASP A 739 -1.81 -18.38 16.23
N VAL A 740 -2.80 -19.24 16.01
CA VAL A 740 -4.07 -18.90 15.33
C VAL A 740 -4.81 -17.74 15.99
N THR A 741 -4.63 -17.52 17.30
CA THR A 741 -5.24 -16.38 18.01
C THR A 741 -4.79 -15.04 17.44
N THR A 742 -3.60 -14.98 16.84
CA THR A 742 -3.03 -13.74 16.28
C THR A 742 -3.53 -13.39 14.88
N PHE A 743 -4.19 -14.30 14.17
CA PHE A 743 -4.48 -14.15 12.74
C PHE A 743 -5.48 -13.03 12.43
N SER A 744 -6.34 -12.67 13.38
CA SER A 744 -7.33 -11.60 13.22
C SER A 744 -7.06 -10.39 14.13
N ILE A 745 -5.92 -10.35 14.81
CA ILE A 745 -5.55 -9.23 15.69
C ILE A 745 -5.06 -8.06 14.83
N ASP A 746 -5.72 -6.91 14.96
CA ASP A 746 -5.38 -5.68 14.23
C ASP A 746 -5.47 -4.39 15.08
N ASP A 747 -5.62 -4.54 16.39
CA ASP A 747 -5.55 -3.47 17.39
C ASP A 747 -4.22 -3.43 18.17
N GLN A 748 -3.33 -4.38 17.91
CA GLN A 748 -1.95 -4.41 18.39
C GLN A 748 -1.00 -4.93 17.31
N PHE A 749 0.24 -4.46 17.39
CA PHE A 749 1.25 -4.72 16.37
C PHE A 749 2.65 -4.79 16.98
N LEU A 750 3.60 -5.28 16.19
CA LEU A 750 5.01 -5.25 16.51
C LEU A 750 5.72 -4.17 15.69
N ILE A 751 6.73 -3.53 16.27
CA ILE A 751 7.74 -2.77 15.52
C ILE A 751 8.98 -3.63 15.46
N GLY A 752 9.42 -3.96 14.25
CA GLY A 752 10.40 -5.01 14.03
C GLY A 752 9.97 -6.29 14.75
N ASN A 753 10.89 -6.93 15.45
CA ASN A 753 10.61 -8.16 16.20
C ASN A 753 10.69 -7.97 17.73
N ALA A 754 10.97 -6.76 18.23
CA ALA A 754 11.31 -6.55 19.64
C ALA A 754 10.23 -5.84 20.46
N LEU A 755 9.40 -4.98 19.87
CA LEU A 755 8.44 -4.15 20.62
C LEU A 755 7.01 -4.46 20.20
N LEU A 756 6.17 -4.89 21.14
CA LEU A 756 4.73 -5.01 21.00
C LEU A 756 4.06 -3.75 21.50
N VAL A 757 3.13 -3.21 20.71
CA VAL A 757 2.40 -1.97 20.98
C VAL A 757 0.91 -2.28 20.93
N HIS A 758 0.18 -1.88 21.96
CA HIS A 758 -1.29 -1.89 21.98
C HIS A 758 -1.78 -0.51 22.44
N PRO A 759 -1.92 0.46 21.51
CA PRO A 759 -2.34 1.81 21.86
C PRO A 759 -3.75 1.84 22.44
N VAL A 760 -4.06 2.86 23.23
CA VAL A 760 -5.43 3.09 23.72
C VAL A 760 -6.22 3.82 22.64
N THR A 761 -7.22 3.17 22.06
CA THR A 761 -8.00 3.70 20.92
C THR A 761 -9.48 3.87 21.22
N GLU A 762 -9.87 3.88 22.49
CA GLU A 762 -11.27 4.02 22.93
C GLU A 762 -11.39 5.20 23.91
N GLN A 763 -12.46 5.99 23.77
CA GLN A 763 -12.71 7.15 24.61
C GLN A 763 -12.95 6.75 26.08
N GLY A 764 -12.31 7.44 27.02
CA GLY A 764 -12.51 7.22 28.45
C GLY A 764 -12.01 5.86 28.96
N ALA A 765 -11.16 5.17 28.21
CA ALA A 765 -10.67 3.85 28.59
C ALA A 765 -9.84 3.89 29.88
N HIS A 766 -10.17 2.99 30.82
CA HIS A 766 -9.44 2.77 32.08
C HIS A 766 -8.58 1.51 32.07
N GLY A 767 -8.69 0.70 31.02
CA GLY A 767 -7.82 -0.43 30.79
C GLY A 767 -7.97 -0.99 29.39
N VAL A 768 -7.02 -1.81 28.98
CA VAL A 768 -6.99 -2.49 27.68
C VAL A 768 -6.63 -3.96 27.85
N GLN A 769 -7.00 -4.80 26.88
CA GLN A 769 -6.71 -6.23 26.87
C GLN A 769 -5.55 -6.51 25.92
N VAL A 770 -4.34 -6.66 26.46
CA VAL A 770 -3.15 -6.89 25.65
C VAL A 770 -2.88 -8.39 25.52
N TYR A 771 -2.90 -8.91 24.30
CA TYR A 771 -2.46 -10.28 24.05
C TYR A 771 -0.93 -10.34 23.92
N LEU A 772 -0.27 -11.07 24.80
CA LEU A 772 1.17 -11.31 24.77
C LEU A 772 1.42 -12.72 24.20
N PRO A 773 1.88 -12.84 22.94
CA PRO A 773 2.04 -14.12 22.24
C PRO A 773 3.37 -14.84 22.56
N GLY A 774 3.45 -16.11 22.18
CA GLY A 774 4.68 -16.92 22.22
C GLY A 774 4.76 -17.88 23.40
N LYS A 775 4.69 -19.18 23.14
CA LYS A 775 4.78 -20.22 24.17
C LYS A 775 6.16 -20.24 24.83
N GLY A 776 6.19 -20.04 26.14
CA GLY A 776 7.44 -20.00 26.90
C GLY A 776 8.26 -18.73 26.63
N GLN A 777 7.65 -17.70 26.03
CA GLN A 777 8.23 -16.38 25.85
C GLN A 777 7.98 -15.53 27.11
N VAL A 778 8.79 -14.49 27.32
CA VAL A 778 8.49 -13.42 28.29
C VAL A 778 8.46 -12.07 27.58
N TRP A 779 7.69 -11.15 28.15
CA TRP A 779 7.53 -9.78 27.72
C TRP A 779 7.74 -8.85 28.91
N TYR A 780 8.41 -7.72 28.69
CA TYR A 780 8.70 -6.72 29.72
C TYR A 780 7.96 -5.44 29.39
N ASP A 781 7.13 -4.95 30.30
CA ASP A 781 6.56 -3.61 30.17
C ASP A 781 7.70 -2.57 30.11
N VAL A 782 7.72 -1.72 29.08
CA VAL A 782 8.88 -0.83 28.84
C VAL A 782 8.97 0.33 29.83
N HIS A 783 7.94 0.58 30.62
CA HIS A 783 7.88 1.67 31.60
C HIS A 783 8.11 1.16 33.02
N SER A 784 7.42 0.08 33.42
CA SER A 784 7.53 -0.50 34.76
C SER A 784 8.59 -1.59 34.87
N HIS A 785 9.09 -2.10 33.74
CA HIS A 785 9.98 -3.26 33.64
C HIS A 785 9.38 -4.57 34.18
N GLN A 786 8.09 -4.59 34.48
CA GLN A 786 7.41 -5.79 34.96
C GLN A 786 7.48 -6.90 33.91
N LYS A 787 7.84 -8.11 34.36
CA LYS A 787 7.93 -9.30 33.51
C LYS A 787 6.59 -10.03 33.46
N HIS A 788 6.18 -10.39 32.25
CA HIS A 788 4.97 -11.17 31.96
C HIS A 788 5.32 -12.42 31.15
N HIS A 789 4.72 -13.56 31.49
CA HIS A 789 4.94 -14.84 30.80
C HIS A 789 3.88 -15.07 29.72
N ALA A 790 4.27 -15.46 28.50
CA ALA A 790 3.36 -15.72 27.40
C ALA A 790 3.11 -17.24 27.17
N PRO A 791 1.98 -17.62 26.54
CA PRO A 791 0.93 -16.75 26.01
C PRO A 791 -0.08 -16.33 27.10
N GLN A 792 -0.54 -15.09 27.09
CA GLN A 792 -1.64 -14.63 27.95
C GLN A 792 -2.31 -13.38 27.40
N THR A 793 -3.58 -13.17 27.73
CA THR A 793 -4.25 -11.86 27.61
C THR A 793 -4.20 -11.16 28.97
N LEU A 794 -3.59 -9.99 29.00
CA LEU A 794 -3.39 -9.17 30.20
C LEU A 794 -4.36 -7.99 30.19
N TYR A 795 -5.15 -7.82 31.25
CA TYR A 795 -5.85 -6.56 31.49
C TYR A 795 -4.86 -5.55 32.08
N VAL A 796 -4.60 -4.47 31.34
CA VAL A 796 -3.64 -3.44 31.69
C VAL A 796 -4.41 -2.18 32.06
N PRO A 797 -4.36 -1.73 33.33
CA PRO A 797 -4.93 -0.43 33.70
C PRO A 797 -4.22 0.70 32.94
N VAL A 798 -4.99 1.62 32.35
CA VAL A 798 -4.44 2.76 31.61
C VAL A 798 -5.00 4.07 32.14
N ILE A 799 -4.15 5.08 32.12
CA ILE A 799 -4.49 6.50 32.28
C ILE A 799 -4.09 7.24 31.02
N LEU A 800 -4.35 8.55 30.93
CA LEU A 800 -4.08 9.33 29.72
C LEU A 800 -2.60 9.34 29.32
N SER A 801 -1.67 9.17 30.26
CA SER A 801 -0.23 9.07 29.99
C SER A 801 0.25 7.67 29.58
N SER A 802 -0.56 6.63 29.76
CA SER A 802 -0.19 5.25 29.49
C SER A 802 -0.11 4.98 27.99
N ILE A 803 1.01 4.41 27.55
CA ILE A 803 1.17 3.82 26.21
C ILE A 803 1.61 2.37 26.43
N PRO A 804 0.70 1.39 26.33
CA PRO A 804 1.02 -0.02 26.54
C PRO A 804 2.02 -0.53 25.50
N VAL A 805 3.25 -0.73 25.94
CA VAL A 805 4.37 -1.19 25.09
C VAL A 805 5.19 -2.21 25.86
N TYR A 806 5.51 -3.31 25.18
CA TYR A 806 6.21 -4.44 25.77
C TYR A 806 7.42 -4.82 24.93
N GLN A 807 8.58 -4.98 25.56
CA GLN A 807 9.78 -5.51 24.93
C GLN A 807 9.82 -7.03 25.05
N ARG A 808 10.01 -7.72 23.92
CA ARG A 808 10.14 -9.17 23.86
C ARG A 808 11.43 -9.62 24.56
N GLY A 809 11.35 -10.56 25.48
CA GLY A 809 12.54 -11.24 26.02
C GLY A 809 13.34 -11.91 24.90
N GLY A 810 14.66 -11.89 25.00
CA GLY A 810 15.53 -12.28 23.91
C GLY A 810 15.92 -11.14 22.96
N SER A 811 15.52 -9.89 23.23
CA SER A 811 15.82 -8.75 22.35
C SER A 811 16.74 -7.71 22.99
N ILE A 812 17.53 -7.01 22.15
CA ILE A 812 18.31 -5.83 22.52
C ILE A 812 17.86 -4.63 21.69
N VAL A 813 17.32 -3.60 22.34
CA VAL A 813 16.80 -2.38 21.69
C VAL A 813 17.74 -1.20 21.95
N PRO A 814 18.37 -0.62 20.92
CA PRO A 814 19.18 0.59 21.05
C PRO A 814 18.30 1.85 21.12
N ARG A 815 18.64 2.77 22.02
CA ARG A 815 17.96 4.08 22.19
C ARG A 815 18.96 5.23 22.33
N LYS A 816 18.52 6.44 21.99
CA LYS A 816 19.24 7.71 22.29
C LYS A 816 18.44 8.54 23.27
N GLU A 817 18.86 8.51 24.53
CA GLU A 817 18.05 8.98 25.66
C GLU A 817 18.17 10.48 25.90
N ARG A 818 19.20 11.07 25.28
CA ARG A 818 19.38 12.52 25.20
C ARG A 818 18.54 13.07 24.06
N VAL A 819 17.23 13.08 24.23
CA VAL A 819 16.31 13.65 23.23
C VAL A 819 16.62 15.15 23.06
N ARG A 820 16.79 15.56 21.81
CA ARG A 820 17.06 16.95 21.40
C ARG A 820 15.96 17.44 20.46
N ARG A 821 16.05 18.71 20.04
CA ARG A 821 15.02 19.40 19.24
C ARG A 821 14.71 18.78 17.87
N SER A 822 15.64 18.02 17.28
CA SER A 822 15.53 17.32 16.00
C SER A 822 16.47 16.11 15.95
N SER A 823 16.23 15.17 15.03
CA SER A 823 17.02 13.94 14.88
C SER A 823 18.48 14.22 14.51
N ASP A 824 18.72 15.21 13.63
CA ASP A 824 20.07 15.65 13.27
C ASP A 824 20.88 16.10 14.49
N CYS A 825 20.23 16.79 15.45
CA CYS A 825 20.88 17.20 16.69
C CYS A 825 21.34 16.00 17.52
N MET A 826 20.66 14.85 17.41
CA MET A 826 20.97 13.63 18.15
C MET A 826 22.09 12.80 17.50
N TYR A 827 22.56 13.15 16.30
CA TYR A 827 23.55 12.36 15.55
C TYR A 827 24.78 11.95 16.39
N ARG A 828 25.34 12.88 17.17
CA ARG A 828 26.54 12.65 18.00
C ARG A 828 26.26 12.08 19.40
N ASP A 829 24.99 11.93 19.78
CA ASP A 829 24.66 11.48 21.12
C ASP A 829 24.96 9.99 21.34
N PRO A 830 25.26 9.60 22.58
CA PRO A 830 25.48 8.22 22.94
C PRO A 830 24.21 7.37 22.91
N TYR A 831 24.42 6.06 22.85
CA TYR A 831 23.39 5.05 22.90
C TYR A 831 23.23 4.48 24.32
N THR A 832 21.99 4.11 24.63
CA THR A 832 21.63 3.18 25.69
C THR A 832 21.15 1.88 25.07
N LEU A 833 21.62 0.73 25.57
CA LEU A 833 21.12 -0.58 25.15
C LEU A 833 20.15 -1.14 26.19
N TYR A 834 18.93 -1.47 25.78
CA TYR A 834 17.94 -2.19 26.59
C TYR A 834 17.96 -3.67 26.24
N VAL A 835 18.55 -4.48 27.11
CA VAL A 835 18.75 -5.93 26.96
C VAL A 835 17.64 -6.65 27.73
N ALA A 836 16.59 -7.11 27.05
CA ALA A 836 15.51 -7.87 27.67
C ALA A 836 15.84 -9.36 27.63
N LEU A 837 16.14 -9.99 28.77
CA LEU A 837 16.55 -11.40 28.78
C LEU A 837 15.38 -12.34 28.51
N SER A 838 15.62 -13.33 27.65
CA SER A 838 14.76 -14.51 27.47
C SER A 838 14.75 -15.35 28.76
N PRO A 839 13.84 -16.33 28.88
CA PRO A 839 13.87 -17.28 30.01
C PRO A 839 15.17 -18.10 30.08
N GLN A 840 15.88 -18.23 28.95
CA GLN A 840 17.18 -18.89 28.85
C GLN A 840 18.35 -17.96 29.24
N GLY A 841 18.07 -16.71 29.62
CA GLY A 841 19.09 -15.73 29.95
C GLY A 841 19.87 -15.22 28.74
N THR A 842 19.25 -15.20 27.56
CA THR A 842 19.85 -14.75 26.30
C THR A 842 19.14 -13.53 25.74
N ALA A 843 19.82 -12.74 24.91
CA ALA A 843 19.21 -11.69 24.11
C ALA A 843 20.07 -11.32 22.90
N GLU A 844 19.45 -10.90 21.80
CA GLU A 844 20.14 -10.45 20.59
C GLU A 844 19.48 -9.19 20.01
N GLY A 845 20.24 -8.39 19.30
CA GLY A 845 19.71 -7.24 18.58
C GLY A 845 20.77 -6.55 17.75
N GLU A 846 20.33 -5.72 16.80
CA GLU A 846 21.20 -5.05 15.86
C GLU A 846 21.05 -3.54 15.92
N LEU A 847 22.04 -2.83 15.38
CA LEU A 847 22.02 -1.39 15.21
C LEU A 847 22.72 -1.02 13.90
N PHE A 848 21.97 -0.36 13.01
CA PHE A 848 22.49 0.25 11.78
C PHE A 848 22.73 1.75 11.99
N ILE A 849 23.88 2.25 11.52
CA ILE A 849 24.28 3.65 11.63
C ILE A 849 25.01 4.05 10.35
N ASP A 850 24.58 5.12 9.69
CA ASP A 850 25.29 5.79 8.60
C ASP A 850 25.31 7.31 8.85
N ASP A 851 25.50 8.12 7.82
CA ASP A 851 25.36 9.59 7.92
C ASP A 851 23.91 10.05 8.07
N GLY A 852 22.93 9.18 7.85
CA GLY A 852 21.52 9.42 8.01
C GLY A 852 20.83 10.02 6.79
N HIS A 853 21.53 10.36 5.71
CA HIS A 853 20.90 11.08 4.58
C HIS A 853 21.42 10.72 3.17
N THR A 854 22.64 10.21 3.01
CA THR A 854 23.21 9.97 1.67
C THR A 854 23.15 8.50 1.22
N TYR A 855 23.46 8.24 -0.05
CA TYR A 855 23.73 6.89 -0.58
C TYR A 855 25.15 6.37 -0.27
N ASN A 856 25.94 7.02 0.59
CA ASN A 856 27.30 6.56 0.92
C ASN A 856 27.32 5.18 1.60
N PHE A 857 26.26 4.80 2.32
CA PHE A 857 26.14 3.47 2.92
C PHE A 857 26.18 2.35 1.86
N GLU A 858 25.64 2.61 0.66
CA GLU A 858 25.63 1.65 -0.45
C GLU A 858 26.84 1.85 -1.37
N SER A 859 27.05 3.08 -1.86
CA SER A 859 28.08 3.38 -2.86
C SER A 859 29.52 3.31 -2.33
N LYS A 860 29.73 3.51 -1.02
CA LYS A 860 31.06 3.56 -0.38
C LYS A 860 31.18 2.64 0.84
N ALA A 861 30.15 1.84 1.14
CA ALA A 861 30.07 1.05 2.37
C ALA A 861 30.31 1.87 3.66
N GLN A 862 29.88 3.15 3.69
CA GLN A 862 30.05 4.03 4.83
C GLN A 862 28.89 3.88 5.83
N TYR A 863 28.92 2.78 6.59
CA TYR A 863 28.01 2.50 7.69
C TYR A 863 28.67 1.66 8.79
N LEU A 864 28.06 1.61 9.96
CA LEU A 864 28.28 0.60 10.99
C LEU A 864 27.03 -0.28 11.08
N HIS A 865 27.23 -1.59 11.08
CA HIS A 865 26.18 -2.55 11.40
C HIS A 865 26.66 -3.40 12.57
N ARG A 866 26.07 -3.16 13.75
CA ARG A 866 26.50 -3.80 15.00
C ARG A 866 25.53 -4.91 15.38
N HIS A 867 26.06 -6.05 15.76
CA HIS A 867 25.32 -7.14 16.39
C HIS A 867 25.66 -7.17 17.88
N PHE A 868 24.64 -7.10 18.72
CA PHE A 868 24.73 -7.25 20.16
C PHE A 868 24.18 -8.61 20.55
N SER A 869 24.89 -9.33 21.42
CA SER A 869 24.39 -10.58 21.99
C SER A 869 24.71 -10.69 23.47
N PHE A 870 23.73 -11.11 24.26
CA PHE A 870 23.88 -11.48 25.65
C PHE A 870 23.71 -12.98 25.79
N ALA A 871 24.74 -13.66 26.32
CA ALA A 871 24.68 -15.08 26.67
C ALA A 871 25.71 -15.38 27.76
N SER A 872 25.43 -16.36 28.62
CA SER A 872 26.37 -16.79 29.67
C SER A 872 26.91 -15.63 30.50
N ASN A 873 26.02 -14.73 30.94
CA ASN A 873 26.35 -13.52 31.71
C ASN A 873 27.33 -12.55 31.00
N THR A 874 27.42 -12.60 29.69
CA THR A 874 28.29 -11.71 28.91
C THR A 874 27.52 -11.05 27.77
N LEU A 875 27.51 -9.72 27.76
CA LEU A 875 27.07 -8.91 26.62
C LEU A 875 28.26 -8.71 25.68
N THR A 876 28.11 -8.96 24.39
CA THR A 876 29.13 -8.71 23.37
C THR A 876 28.58 -7.81 22.27
N ALA A 877 29.45 -6.96 21.73
CA ALA A 877 29.19 -6.20 20.52
C ALA A 877 30.23 -6.58 19.47
N ARG A 878 29.76 -6.93 18.27
CA ARG A 878 30.59 -7.30 17.12
C ARG A 878 30.04 -6.65 15.86
N SER A 879 30.85 -6.58 14.81
CA SER A 879 30.33 -6.20 13.50
C SER A 879 29.41 -7.30 12.96
N ALA A 880 28.19 -6.92 12.58
CA ALA A 880 27.25 -7.78 11.85
C ALA A 880 27.62 -7.88 10.36
N ASP A 881 28.25 -6.82 9.84
CA ASP A 881 28.78 -6.77 8.49
C ASP A 881 30.13 -6.04 8.46
N SER A 882 31.20 -6.82 8.30
CA SER A 882 32.58 -6.30 8.26
C SER A 882 32.91 -5.40 7.08
N LYS A 883 32.03 -5.31 6.06
CA LYS A 883 32.23 -4.41 4.91
C LYS A 883 32.01 -2.94 5.28
N GLY A 884 31.12 -2.67 6.23
CA GLY A 884 30.79 -1.32 6.66
C GLY A 884 31.93 -0.68 7.46
N ILE A 885 32.44 0.46 6.97
CA ILE A 885 33.46 1.26 7.68
C ILE A 885 32.95 2.68 7.80
N PHE A 886 32.69 3.12 9.04
CA PHE A 886 32.19 4.46 9.31
C PHE A 886 32.65 4.98 10.67
N GLU A 887 33.17 6.21 10.67
CA GLU A 887 33.60 6.88 11.89
C GLU A 887 32.41 7.56 12.57
N SER A 888 31.91 6.96 13.65
CA SER A 888 30.90 7.58 14.49
C SER A 888 31.52 8.11 15.79
N PRO A 889 31.24 9.36 16.18
CA PRO A 889 31.66 9.89 17.47
C PRO A 889 30.82 9.35 18.64
N ALA A 890 29.75 8.59 18.38
CA ALA A 890 28.86 8.08 19.41
C ALA A 890 29.48 6.93 20.21
N TRP A 891 29.01 6.76 21.44
CA TRP A 891 29.49 5.74 22.38
C TRP A 891 28.33 5.10 23.14
N ILE A 892 28.59 4.01 23.86
CA ILE A 892 27.63 3.41 24.79
C ILE A 892 27.74 4.14 26.14
N GLU A 893 26.71 4.86 26.55
CA GLU A 893 26.69 5.52 27.86
C GLU A 893 26.03 4.69 28.96
N ARG A 894 25.15 3.75 28.58
CA ARG A 894 24.36 2.96 29.53
C ARG A 894 23.91 1.64 28.92
N VAL A 895 23.83 0.62 29.75
CA VAL A 895 23.18 -0.66 29.42
C VAL A 895 22.17 -0.96 30.52
N VAL A 896 20.93 -1.28 30.16
CA VAL A 896 19.87 -1.71 31.07
C VAL A 896 19.54 -3.16 30.74
N ILE A 897 19.70 -4.06 31.69
CA ILE A 897 19.45 -5.49 31.51
C ILE A 897 18.22 -5.88 32.34
N LEU A 898 17.14 -6.25 31.66
CA LEU A 898 15.87 -6.66 32.27
C LEU A 898 15.88 -8.15 32.57
N GLY A 899 15.47 -8.53 33.78
CA GLY A 899 15.46 -9.92 34.22
C GLY A 899 16.81 -10.46 34.69
N ALA A 900 17.76 -9.59 35.03
CA ALA A 900 19.09 -9.96 35.52
C ALA A 900 19.15 -9.98 37.05
N GLY A 901 19.89 -10.95 37.59
CA GLY A 901 20.28 -10.98 39.01
C GLY A 901 21.36 -9.93 39.32
N LYS A 902 21.58 -9.67 40.62
CA LYS A 902 22.65 -8.77 41.08
C LYS A 902 24.03 -9.43 40.91
N PRO A 903 24.94 -8.90 40.07
CA PRO A 903 26.30 -9.41 39.98
C PRO A 903 27.13 -8.99 41.20
N ALA A 904 28.22 -9.71 41.47
CA ALA A 904 29.24 -9.28 42.43
C ALA A 904 30.15 -8.21 41.83
N ALA A 905 30.47 -8.31 40.53
CA ALA A 905 31.24 -7.32 39.79
C ALA A 905 30.90 -7.33 38.29
N VAL A 906 31.10 -6.19 37.63
CA VAL A 906 30.90 -6.05 36.18
C VAL A 906 32.21 -5.58 35.55
N PHE A 907 32.60 -6.23 34.46
CA PHE A 907 33.86 -5.97 33.79
C PHE A 907 33.66 -5.73 32.30
N LEU A 908 34.25 -4.66 31.79
CA LEU A 908 34.33 -4.33 30.37
C LEU A 908 35.70 -4.73 29.82
N ARG A 909 35.70 -5.35 28.64
CA ARG A 909 36.91 -5.69 27.89
C ARG A 909 36.77 -5.22 26.45
N GLN A 910 37.83 -4.58 25.95
CA GLN A 910 38.02 -4.27 24.53
C GLN A 910 39.25 -5.04 24.01
N PRO A 911 39.26 -5.47 22.75
CA PRO A 911 40.44 -6.09 22.15
C PRO A 911 41.68 -5.20 22.32
N GLY A 912 42.77 -5.77 22.87
CA GLY A 912 44.03 -5.06 23.09
C GLY A 912 44.07 -4.12 24.30
N MET A 913 42.99 -4.00 25.10
CA MET A 913 42.95 -3.17 26.30
C MET A 913 42.81 -4.00 27.58
N ALA A 914 43.23 -3.43 28.71
CA ALA A 914 43.03 -4.01 30.02
C ALA A 914 41.55 -4.05 30.42
N GLU A 915 41.16 -5.06 31.18
CA GLU A 915 39.80 -5.19 31.70
C GLU A 915 39.50 -4.05 32.70
N THR A 916 38.36 -3.38 32.52
CA THR A 916 37.93 -2.23 33.34
C THR A 916 36.69 -2.60 34.13
N ARG A 917 36.68 -2.30 35.43
CA ARG A 917 35.50 -2.52 36.27
C ARG A 917 34.46 -1.41 36.05
N LEU A 918 33.18 -1.78 35.93
CA LEU A 918 32.06 -0.86 35.79
C LEU A 918 31.22 -0.78 37.07
N ASP A 919 30.70 0.41 37.36
CA ASP A 919 29.68 0.62 38.38
C ASP A 919 28.30 0.21 37.85
N PHE A 920 27.46 -0.30 38.75
CA PHE A 920 26.10 -0.70 38.42
C PHE A 920 25.10 -0.41 39.55
N GLN A 921 23.83 -0.31 39.18
CA GLN A 921 22.69 -0.29 40.09
C GLN A 921 21.81 -1.50 39.79
N HIS A 922 21.22 -2.10 40.82
CA HIS A 922 20.32 -3.24 40.68
C HIS A 922 19.04 -3.00 41.48
N GLU A 923 17.91 -3.18 40.82
CA GLU A 923 16.58 -3.13 41.39
C GLU A 923 16.07 -4.56 41.59
N PRO A 924 16.01 -5.07 42.83
CA PRO A 924 15.68 -6.47 43.09
C PRO A 924 14.21 -6.81 42.78
N GLU A 925 13.30 -5.85 42.95
CA GLU A 925 11.85 -6.07 42.74
C GLU A 925 11.53 -6.36 41.27
N THR A 926 12.15 -5.61 40.35
CA THR A 926 11.98 -5.73 38.89
C THR A 926 13.07 -6.58 38.23
N SER A 927 14.12 -6.95 38.98
CA SER A 927 15.33 -7.61 38.46
C SER A 927 15.98 -6.84 37.31
N VAL A 928 16.13 -5.52 37.49
CA VAL A 928 16.73 -4.63 36.50
C VAL A 928 18.14 -4.24 36.91
N LEU A 929 19.10 -4.48 36.03
CA LEU A 929 20.50 -4.13 36.22
C LEU A 929 20.88 -2.98 35.28
N THR A 930 21.27 -1.83 35.84
CA THR A 930 21.73 -0.67 35.08
C THR A 930 23.23 -0.51 35.21
N LEU A 931 23.95 -0.64 34.10
CA LEU A 931 25.40 -0.43 34.00
C LEU A 931 25.66 1.02 33.62
N ARG A 932 26.48 1.70 34.44
CA ARG A 932 26.75 3.14 34.25
C ARG A 932 28.03 3.36 33.47
N LYS A 933 27.94 4.18 32.42
CA LYS A 933 29.08 4.72 31.66
C LYS A 933 30.08 3.65 31.16
N PRO A 934 29.67 2.65 30.35
CA PRO A 934 30.63 1.78 29.66
C PRO A 934 31.67 2.57 28.85
N GLY A 935 31.25 3.66 28.18
CA GLY A 935 32.17 4.64 27.57
C GLY A 935 32.89 4.15 26.31
N VAL A 936 32.48 3.01 25.75
CA VAL A 936 33.06 2.44 24.53
C VAL A 936 32.47 3.04 23.26
N ASN A 937 33.30 3.27 22.25
CA ASN A 937 32.84 3.71 20.94
C ASN A 937 31.86 2.70 20.33
N ILE A 938 30.81 3.17 19.67
CA ILE A 938 29.75 2.31 19.12
C ILE A 938 30.23 1.37 18.01
N GLY A 939 31.24 1.78 17.25
CA GLY A 939 31.85 0.99 16.18
C GLY A 939 32.86 -0.05 16.65
N ALA A 940 33.31 0.01 17.91
CA ALA A 940 34.30 -0.90 18.44
C ALA A 940 33.70 -2.24 18.89
N ASP A 941 34.48 -3.31 18.78
CA ASP A 941 34.16 -4.59 19.41
C ASP A 941 34.47 -4.52 20.90
N TRP A 942 33.57 -5.06 21.72
CA TRP A 942 33.71 -5.08 23.17
C TRP A 942 32.86 -6.18 23.81
N SER A 943 33.18 -6.54 25.05
CA SER A 943 32.38 -7.44 25.87
C SER A 943 32.25 -6.93 27.30
N ILE A 944 31.07 -7.08 27.89
CA ILE A 944 30.79 -6.81 29.30
C ILE A 944 30.39 -8.11 29.98
N SER A 945 31.17 -8.57 30.97
CA SER A 945 30.89 -9.77 31.75
C SER A 945 30.36 -9.43 33.14
N LEU A 946 29.29 -10.11 33.55
CA LEU A 946 28.71 -10.07 34.89
C LEU A 946 29.29 -11.24 35.68
N ARG A 947 30.02 -10.96 36.76
CA ARG A 947 30.66 -11.97 37.64
C ARG A 947 30.02 -12.00 39.01
#